data_AF-A0A2T3KDY9-F1
#
_entry.id   AF-A0A2T3KDY9-F1
#
_cell.length_a   1.000
_cell.length_b   1.000
_cell.length_c   1.000
_cell.angle_alpha   90.00
_cell.angle_beta   90.00
_cell.angle_gamma   90.00
#
_symmetry.space_group_name_H-M   'P 1'
#
loop_
_entity.id
_entity.type
_entity.pdbx_description
1 polymer ?
#
loop_
_entity_poly.entity_id
_entity_poly.type
_entity_poly.pdbx_seq_one_letter_code
_entity_poly.pdbx_strand_id
1 'polypeptide(L)'
;MILKNTLKERSLDEKSNDHLHVRDLLKIIDDIEHFAEGHLKRVFQILSEFDVHDISHSKKVIDNIEELLGDEVINSLSSYELFFLQTSALLHDCAMAPAEWEIYLMKMTEGTDNFYESSSSIKRDLKSPYSYQEALIFINELWNELKVNLTWFFCPMSESDLKKELALLLIGYQEYRNGYKFQIDNITTHENFKLLSKEIRINFIRENHHLRIESYIKNLAHKFGDTLNQSSWGKKIASDLACICRAHGEDLDFLYNLETESNYLISGTTNLQFVAMMLRLGDIIHYSYDRAPLSISKGKVFESYYSFHEWAVKENGVNYDIKNGTISFKAYCSKPNDYFKLHKYIDYIDQEIQNYFILNRQWDNKYSIKLTDKVVRTGIRNDEEEFLPITGLNFKINQKQIIELLMGVGLYKDKYACLREIYQNSMDACRASQSALHNSNPNKKYRIEFSLETRDSNVYLCCHDNGIGMNRSIIEGYLLNIGNSYYKSSYFYREQAKWSGMFTPTSQFGIGILSCFMIGNRIDISTKKANDKLICCSVEGPHESFYYRKDDILDKELIGDSGTIIRILLSDDVAAELCNHSVDDFVLNDIITKKASYTYVDKEKYNKYYIMSKRWSNHLYTKINSFIGSTFDDISVYVKYDNGKSDIIKNKPYVLDYKKLKLEEHTEYLDLLNKRGFYFSEEYKYSEIVDSIEYYEVNLFHEGTKFTTFISLPI
;
A
#
# COMPACT_ATOMS: atom_id res chain seq x y z
N MET A 1 -5.34 35.71 21.46
CA MET A 1 -6.09 36.16 20.26
C MET A 1 -5.61 37.52 19.78
N ILE A 2 -4.31 37.60 19.53
CA ILE A 2 -3.62 38.69 18.84
C ILE A 2 -4.08 38.75 17.37
N LEU A 3 -4.21 37.62 16.66
CA LEU A 3 -4.57 37.60 15.23
C LEU A 3 -5.90 38.33 14.95
N LYS A 4 -6.96 37.91 15.66
CA LYS A 4 -8.30 38.51 15.56
C LYS A 4 -8.32 39.97 16.05
N ASN A 5 -7.54 40.31 17.07
CA ASN A 5 -7.43 41.68 17.57
C ASN A 5 -6.74 42.61 16.56
N THR A 6 -5.66 42.17 15.92
CA THR A 6 -4.99 42.92 14.85
C THR A 6 -5.93 43.18 13.67
N LEU A 7 -6.75 42.19 13.27
CA LEU A 7 -7.80 42.40 12.27
C LEU A 7 -8.86 43.42 12.74
N LYS A 8 -9.26 43.34 14.01
CA LYS A 8 -10.21 44.28 14.61
C LYS A 8 -9.68 45.71 14.60
N GLU A 9 -8.42 45.92 14.95
CA GLU A 9 -7.76 47.23 14.85
C GLU A 9 -7.76 47.75 13.41
N ARG A 10 -7.41 46.92 12.43
CA ARG A 10 -7.44 47.28 10.99
C ARG A 10 -8.85 47.62 10.48
N SER A 11 -9.89 47.03 11.07
CA SER A 11 -11.30 47.29 10.74
C SER A 11 -11.81 48.66 11.24
N LEU A 12 -11.09 49.25 12.19
CA LEU A 12 -11.41 50.54 12.80
C LEU A 12 -10.63 51.70 12.16
N ASP A 13 -9.62 51.41 11.32
CA ASP A 13 -8.88 52.43 10.60
C ASP A 13 -9.68 52.96 9.40
N GLU A 14 -10.57 53.92 9.67
CA GLU A 14 -11.42 54.56 8.65
C GLU A 14 -10.63 55.31 7.56
N LYS A 15 -9.31 55.51 7.74
CA LYS A 15 -8.44 56.10 6.71
C LYS A 15 -8.01 55.07 5.65
N SER A 16 -8.18 53.78 5.93
CA SER A 16 -7.94 52.70 4.97
C SER A 16 -9.16 52.50 4.06
N ASN A 17 -8.92 52.45 2.74
CA ASN A 17 -9.95 52.09 1.76
C ASN A 17 -10.47 50.66 1.94
N ASP A 18 -9.73 49.81 2.67
CA ASP A 18 -10.02 48.39 2.81
C ASP A 18 -10.79 48.04 4.10
N HIS A 19 -11.06 49.01 4.99
CA HIS A 19 -11.59 48.75 6.34
C HIS A 19 -12.96 48.05 6.34
N LEU A 20 -13.84 48.34 5.35
CA LEU A 20 -15.14 47.68 5.21
C LEU A 20 -14.98 46.18 4.91
N HIS A 21 -14.07 45.82 4.01
CA HIS A 21 -13.79 44.42 3.69
C HIS A 21 -13.15 43.68 4.87
N VAL A 22 -12.33 44.36 5.68
CA VAL A 22 -11.81 43.77 6.92
C VAL A 22 -12.94 43.48 7.93
N ARG A 23 -13.99 44.32 8.00
CA ARG A 23 -15.18 44.05 8.83
C ARG A 23 -15.94 42.81 8.35
N ASP A 24 -16.05 42.63 7.04
CA ASP A 24 -16.70 41.44 6.47
C ASP A 24 -15.92 40.16 6.82
N LEU A 25 -14.58 40.18 6.76
CA LEU A 25 -13.73 39.07 7.20
C LEU A 25 -13.91 38.74 8.69
N LEU A 26 -14.01 39.76 9.55
CA LEU A 26 -14.27 39.58 10.98
C LEU A 26 -15.63 38.93 11.23
N LYS A 27 -16.66 39.35 10.50
CA LYS A 27 -17.99 38.73 10.59
C LYS A 27 -17.94 37.24 10.22
N ILE A 28 -17.22 36.89 9.15
CA ILE A 28 -17.02 35.48 8.76
C ILE A 28 -16.29 34.70 9.87
N ILE A 29 -15.27 35.28 10.50
CA ILE A 29 -14.57 34.67 11.64
C ILE A 29 -15.54 34.42 12.80
N ASP A 30 -16.37 35.41 13.15
CA ASP A 30 -17.34 35.30 14.25
C ASP A 30 -18.38 34.19 13.99
N ASP A 31 -18.90 34.11 12.76
CA ASP A 31 -19.85 33.07 12.35
C ASP A 31 -19.22 31.66 12.42
N ILE A 32 -17.96 31.53 11.96
CA ILE A 32 -17.19 30.26 12.03
C ILE A 32 -16.91 29.87 13.48
N GLU A 33 -16.45 30.81 14.31
CA GLU A 33 -16.12 30.55 15.72
C GLU A 33 -17.35 30.08 16.49
N HIS A 34 -18.49 30.75 16.31
CA HIS A 34 -19.76 30.37 16.92
C HIS A 34 -20.21 28.96 16.49
N PHE A 35 -20.08 28.65 15.20
CA PHE A 35 -20.40 27.32 14.70
C PHE A 35 -19.46 26.24 15.25
N ALA A 36 -18.14 26.48 15.22
CA ALA A 36 -17.12 25.54 15.67
C ALA A 36 -17.26 25.20 17.16
N GLU A 37 -17.64 26.17 18.00
CA GLU A 37 -17.88 25.97 19.45
C GLU A 37 -18.96 24.91 19.74
N GLY A 38 -20.01 24.85 18.91
CA GLY A 38 -21.03 23.82 19.00
C GLY A 38 -20.62 22.52 18.31
N HIS A 39 -20.06 22.62 17.10
CA HIS A 39 -19.81 21.47 16.23
C HIS A 39 -18.68 20.58 16.73
N LEU A 40 -17.55 21.12 17.16
CA LEU A 40 -16.38 20.33 17.57
C LEU A 40 -16.64 19.48 18.83
N LYS A 41 -17.63 19.85 19.66
CA LYS A 41 -18.08 19.01 20.79
C LYS A 41 -18.61 17.64 20.34
N ARG A 42 -19.09 17.53 19.10
CA ARG A 42 -19.56 16.27 18.51
C ARG A 42 -18.42 15.29 18.21
N VAL A 43 -17.18 15.76 18.08
CA VAL A 43 -16.02 14.88 17.86
C VAL A 43 -15.90 13.86 18.99
N PHE A 44 -16.13 14.28 20.24
CA PHE A 44 -16.13 13.38 21.40
C PHE A 44 -17.21 12.30 21.35
N GLN A 45 -18.35 12.57 20.70
CA GLN A 45 -19.45 11.61 20.57
C GLN A 45 -19.15 10.57 19.48
N ILE A 46 -18.50 11.00 18.40
CA ILE A 46 -18.23 10.18 17.22
C ILE A 46 -16.94 9.37 17.40
N LEU A 47 -15.90 9.99 17.96
CA LEU A 47 -14.59 9.42 18.22
C LEU A 47 -14.38 9.27 19.73
N SER A 48 -15.22 8.43 20.37
CA SER A 48 -15.35 8.34 21.82
C SER A 48 -14.08 7.96 22.58
N GLU A 49 -13.07 7.39 21.92
CA GLU A 49 -11.81 6.99 22.55
C GLU A 49 -10.66 7.95 22.25
N PHE A 50 -10.87 8.93 21.37
CA PHE A 50 -9.84 9.88 21.00
C PHE A 50 -9.71 10.99 22.04
N ASP A 51 -8.56 11.66 22.05
CA ASP A 51 -8.31 12.83 22.90
C ASP A 51 -9.19 14.02 22.49
N VAL A 52 -9.23 15.06 23.30
CA VAL A 52 -10.20 16.15 23.18
C VAL A 52 -9.91 17.04 21.97
N HIS A 53 -10.75 16.96 20.93
CA HIS A 53 -10.71 17.82 19.73
C HIS A 53 -11.90 18.80 19.71
N ASP A 54 -12.14 19.47 20.83
CA ASP A 54 -13.17 20.51 20.91
C ASP A 54 -12.58 21.91 20.63
N ILE A 55 -13.40 22.95 20.79
CA ILE A 55 -12.98 24.34 20.56
C ILE A 55 -11.77 24.78 21.40
N SER A 56 -11.53 24.15 22.56
CA SER A 56 -10.35 24.46 23.39
C SER A 56 -9.05 24.10 22.66
N HIS A 57 -9.06 23.01 21.89
CA HIS A 57 -7.92 22.64 21.04
C HIS A 57 -7.69 23.66 19.93
N SER A 58 -8.71 24.00 19.14
CA SER A 58 -8.57 25.00 18.08
C SER A 58 -8.06 26.35 18.61
N LYS A 59 -8.53 26.77 19.79
CA LYS A 59 -8.03 27.99 20.45
C LYS A 59 -6.57 27.87 20.84
N LYS A 60 -6.15 26.71 21.33
CA LYS A 60 -4.75 26.45 21.67
C LYS A 60 -3.85 26.37 20.42
N VAL A 61 -4.35 25.86 19.30
CA VAL A 61 -3.66 25.92 17.99
C VAL A 61 -3.43 27.38 17.58
N ILE A 62 -4.44 28.25 17.73
CA ILE A 62 -4.30 29.69 17.49
C ILE A 62 -3.24 30.30 18.42
N ASP A 63 -3.28 29.98 19.72
CA ASP A 63 -2.30 30.49 20.69
C ASP A 63 -0.87 30.03 20.33
N ASN A 64 -0.70 28.77 19.90
CA ASN A 64 0.60 28.24 19.47
C ASN A 64 1.12 29.00 18.24
N ILE A 65 0.26 29.25 17.25
CA ILE A 65 0.60 30.05 16.07
C ILE A 65 1.01 31.47 16.50
N GLU A 66 0.24 32.11 17.37
CA GLU A 66 0.55 33.44 17.89
C GLU A 66 1.92 33.49 18.60
N GLU A 67 2.23 32.50 19.44
CA GLU A 67 3.51 32.39 20.15
C GLU A 67 4.70 32.13 19.20
N LEU A 68 4.49 31.36 18.12
CA LEU A 68 5.52 31.09 17.11
C LEU A 68 5.84 32.32 16.26
N LEU A 69 4.81 33.06 15.85
CA LEU A 69 4.95 34.23 14.99
C LEU A 69 5.51 35.43 15.77
N GLY A 70 4.97 35.69 16.96
CA GLY A 70 5.24 36.91 17.73
C GLY A 70 4.65 38.17 17.10
N ASP A 71 4.56 39.24 17.89
CA ASP A 71 3.84 40.47 17.53
C ASP A 71 4.38 41.14 16.27
N GLU A 72 5.70 41.15 16.06
CA GLU A 72 6.34 41.80 14.91
C GLU A 72 5.90 41.16 13.60
N VAL A 73 5.97 39.82 13.51
CA VAL A 73 5.57 39.09 12.31
C VAL A 73 4.07 39.23 12.09
N ILE A 74 3.25 39.03 13.13
CA ILE A 74 1.79 39.16 13.05
C ILE A 74 1.37 40.52 12.48
N ASN A 75 2.00 41.61 12.95
CA ASN A 75 1.70 42.95 12.46
C ASN A 75 2.10 43.17 11.00
N SER A 76 3.08 42.43 10.50
CA SER A 76 3.54 42.48 9.09
C SER A 76 2.67 41.65 8.11
N LEU A 77 1.85 40.73 8.62
CA LEU A 77 1.02 39.85 7.79
C LEU A 77 -0.16 40.60 7.13
N SER A 78 -0.60 40.12 5.97
CA SER A 78 -1.78 40.64 5.29
C SER A 78 -3.07 40.33 6.08
N SER A 79 -4.14 41.07 5.84
CA SER A 79 -5.43 40.80 6.50
C SER A 79 -5.98 39.41 6.13
N TYR A 80 -5.68 38.91 4.93
CA TYR A 80 -6.08 37.57 4.53
C TYR A 80 -5.24 36.47 5.19
N GLU A 81 -3.96 36.70 5.45
CA GLU A 81 -3.12 35.77 6.21
C GLU A 81 -3.63 35.62 7.64
N LEU A 82 -3.93 36.74 8.31
CA LEU A 82 -4.54 36.71 9.65
C LEU A 82 -5.90 35.99 9.64
N PHE A 83 -6.73 36.26 8.63
CA PHE A 83 -8.02 35.61 8.44
C PHE A 83 -7.87 34.09 8.27
N PHE A 84 -6.96 33.64 7.40
CA PHE A 84 -6.77 32.21 7.15
C PHE A 84 -6.11 31.49 8.33
N LEU A 85 -5.15 32.10 9.03
CA LEU A 85 -4.58 31.52 10.26
C LEU A 85 -5.67 31.28 11.31
N GLN A 86 -6.55 32.27 11.51
CA GLN A 86 -7.65 32.17 12.47
C GLN A 86 -8.69 31.12 12.05
N THR A 87 -9.18 31.19 10.81
CA THR A 87 -10.29 30.33 10.35
C THR A 87 -9.86 28.90 10.10
N SER A 88 -8.63 28.67 9.62
CA SER A 88 -8.13 27.32 9.39
C SER A 88 -7.97 26.54 10.69
N ALA A 89 -7.43 27.17 11.73
CA ALA A 89 -7.33 26.56 13.06
C ALA A 89 -8.70 26.19 13.66
N LEU A 90 -9.75 26.98 13.40
CA LEU A 90 -11.12 26.69 13.84
C LEU A 90 -11.81 25.57 13.04
N LEU A 91 -11.38 25.33 11.80
CA LEU A 91 -12.11 24.46 10.87
C LEU A 91 -11.41 23.13 10.58
N HIS A 92 -10.09 23.03 10.69
CA HIS A 92 -9.32 21.85 10.20
C HIS A 92 -9.86 20.51 10.70
N ASP A 93 -10.26 20.44 11.99
CA ASP A 93 -10.81 19.24 12.62
C ASP A 93 -12.33 19.05 12.44
N CYS A 94 -13.06 20.01 11.88
CA CYS A 94 -14.52 19.93 11.82
C CYS A 94 -15.04 18.69 11.08
N ALA A 95 -14.26 18.14 10.14
CA ALA A 95 -14.62 16.91 9.42
C ALA A 95 -14.44 15.61 10.24
N MET A 96 -13.81 15.67 11.42
CA MET A 96 -13.83 14.56 12.40
C MET A 96 -15.23 14.33 12.99
N ALA A 97 -16.14 15.30 12.84
CA ALA A 97 -17.53 15.19 13.24
C ALA A 97 -18.51 15.23 12.03
N PRO A 98 -18.57 14.15 11.22
CA PRO A 98 -19.57 14.02 10.15
C PRO A 98 -21.00 14.32 10.61
N ALA A 99 -21.87 14.70 9.68
CA ALA A 99 -23.29 14.77 9.92
C ALA A 99 -23.90 13.37 10.20
N GLU A 100 -25.02 13.32 10.92
CA GLU A 100 -25.64 12.05 11.30
C GLU A 100 -26.04 11.19 10.08
N TRP A 101 -26.50 11.81 9.00
CA TRP A 101 -26.86 11.10 7.77
C TRP A 101 -25.65 10.50 7.05
N GLU A 102 -24.46 11.10 7.18
CA GLU A 102 -23.23 10.53 6.63
C GLU A 102 -22.83 9.27 7.40
N ILE A 103 -22.89 9.31 8.74
CA ILE A 103 -22.62 8.14 9.60
C ILE A 103 -23.65 7.04 9.33
N TYR A 104 -24.92 7.41 9.19
CA TYR A 104 -25.98 6.47 8.87
C TYR A 104 -25.76 5.83 7.50
N LEU A 105 -25.41 6.62 6.48
CA LEU A 105 -25.07 6.11 5.15
C LEU A 105 -23.89 5.14 5.19
N MET A 106 -22.85 5.42 5.99
CA MET A 106 -21.74 4.49 6.21
C MET A 106 -22.26 3.16 6.79
N LYS A 107 -23.10 3.19 7.83
CA LYS A 107 -23.67 1.97 8.44
C LYS A 107 -24.49 1.15 7.46
N MET A 108 -25.20 1.80 6.54
CA MET A 108 -26.04 1.14 5.56
C MET A 108 -25.28 0.29 4.55
N THR A 109 -23.96 0.41 4.44
CA THR A 109 -23.16 -0.44 3.54
C THR A 109 -22.42 -1.58 4.21
N GLU A 110 -22.38 -1.61 5.54
CA GLU A 110 -21.50 -2.52 6.29
C GLU A 110 -22.04 -3.93 6.35
N GLY A 111 -21.14 -4.90 6.26
CA GLY A 111 -21.45 -6.30 6.45
C GLY A 111 -21.08 -7.17 5.28
N THR A 112 -20.96 -8.45 5.60
CA THR A 112 -20.87 -9.57 4.67
C THR A 112 -22.22 -10.28 4.63
N ASP A 113 -22.31 -11.36 3.85
CA ASP A 113 -23.52 -12.17 3.82
C ASP A 113 -23.80 -12.85 5.17
N ASN A 114 -22.74 -13.13 5.96
CA ASN A 114 -22.81 -13.83 7.25
C ASN A 114 -22.85 -12.90 8.47
N PHE A 115 -22.23 -11.72 8.39
CA PHE A 115 -22.10 -10.79 9.51
C PHE A 115 -22.59 -9.41 9.11
N TYR A 116 -23.62 -8.91 9.80
CA TYR A 116 -24.20 -7.58 9.58
C TYR A 116 -24.96 -7.12 10.82
N GLU A 117 -25.05 -5.80 11.05
CA GLU A 117 -25.81 -5.24 12.18
C GLU A 117 -27.27 -4.96 11.82
N SER A 118 -27.53 -4.41 10.63
CA SER A 118 -28.88 -4.13 10.14
C SER A 118 -29.24 -5.02 8.97
N SER A 119 -30.44 -5.58 8.96
CA SER A 119 -30.99 -6.29 7.81
C SER A 119 -31.19 -5.38 6.59
N SER A 120 -31.33 -4.07 6.80
CA SER A 120 -31.42 -3.06 5.74
C SER A 120 -30.07 -2.71 5.11
N SER A 121 -28.96 -3.17 5.68
CA SER A 121 -27.64 -2.94 5.08
C SER A 121 -27.53 -3.64 3.73
N ILE A 122 -26.86 -2.98 2.78
CA ILE A 122 -26.54 -3.55 1.45
C ILE A 122 -25.33 -4.50 1.49
N LYS A 123 -24.67 -4.67 2.64
CA LYS A 123 -23.64 -5.70 2.92
C LYS A 123 -22.58 -5.80 1.82
N ARG A 124 -21.82 -4.70 1.64
CA ARG A 124 -20.84 -4.54 0.54
C ARG A 124 -19.41 -4.80 0.96
N ASP A 125 -19.17 -5.36 2.14
CA ASP A 125 -17.81 -5.74 2.53
C ASP A 125 -17.29 -6.84 1.60
N LEU A 126 -16.06 -6.65 1.11
CA LEU A 126 -15.34 -7.56 0.21
C LEU A 126 -15.96 -7.71 -1.19
N LYS A 127 -16.90 -6.83 -1.54
CA LYS A 127 -17.54 -6.76 -2.86
C LYS A 127 -17.03 -5.53 -3.59
N SER A 128 -17.19 -5.51 -4.92
CA SER A 128 -16.90 -4.31 -5.71
C SER A 128 -17.62 -3.12 -5.08
N PRO A 129 -17.01 -1.94 -4.97
CA PRO A 129 -17.75 -0.72 -4.63
C PRO A 129 -18.84 -0.46 -5.66
N TYR A 130 -19.87 0.29 -5.28
CA TYR A 130 -20.83 0.82 -6.24
C TYR A 130 -20.13 1.73 -7.25
N SER A 131 -20.61 1.67 -8.49
CA SER A 131 -20.41 2.75 -9.44
C SER A 131 -21.10 4.01 -8.95
N TYR A 132 -20.67 5.16 -9.47
CA TYR A 132 -21.27 6.45 -9.14
C TYR A 132 -22.79 6.48 -9.40
N GLN A 133 -23.26 5.85 -10.48
CA GLN A 133 -24.67 5.77 -10.80
C GLN A 133 -25.45 4.89 -9.81
N GLU A 134 -24.91 3.71 -9.46
CA GLU A 134 -25.54 2.83 -8.46
C GLU A 134 -25.64 3.52 -7.09
N ALA A 135 -24.58 4.22 -6.68
CA ALA A 135 -24.58 4.99 -5.44
C ALA A 135 -25.64 6.10 -5.45
N LEU A 136 -25.81 6.83 -6.56
CA LEU A 136 -26.86 7.84 -6.70
C LEU A 136 -28.27 7.23 -6.66
N ILE A 137 -28.50 6.09 -7.30
CA ILE A 137 -29.80 5.38 -7.24
C ILE A 137 -30.10 5.00 -5.79
N PHE A 138 -29.14 4.37 -5.12
CA PHE A 138 -29.28 3.97 -3.72
C PHE A 138 -29.56 5.15 -2.79
N ILE A 139 -28.87 6.28 -2.96
CA ILE A 139 -29.10 7.49 -2.15
C ILE A 139 -30.46 8.10 -2.43
N ASN A 140 -30.96 8.06 -3.66
CA ASN A 140 -32.29 8.56 -3.97
C ASN A 140 -33.39 7.71 -3.30
N GLU A 141 -33.21 6.39 -3.26
CA GLU A 141 -34.11 5.47 -2.56
C GLU A 141 -34.07 5.70 -1.04
N LEU A 142 -32.87 5.88 -0.48
CA LEU A 142 -32.66 6.09 0.95
C LEU A 142 -32.95 7.52 1.43
N TRP A 143 -33.18 8.48 0.52
CA TRP A 143 -33.14 9.92 0.81
C TRP A 143 -34.01 10.35 1.99
N ASN A 144 -35.24 9.83 2.07
CA ASN A 144 -36.18 10.16 3.14
C ASN A 144 -35.75 9.57 4.50
N GLU A 145 -35.08 8.42 4.50
CA GLU A 145 -34.59 7.75 5.71
C GLU A 145 -33.34 8.43 6.28
N LEU A 146 -32.53 9.05 5.42
CA LEU A 146 -31.36 9.82 5.83
C LEU A 146 -31.70 10.99 6.76
N LYS A 147 -32.93 11.52 6.68
CA LYS A 147 -33.39 12.69 7.48
C LYS A 147 -32.40 13.86 7.42
N VAL A 148 -31.96 14.17 6.19
CA VAL A 148 -30.98 15.22 5.92
C VAL A 148 -31.48 16.57 6.43
N ASN A 149 -30.61 17.31 7.12
CA ASN A 149 -30.86 18.71 7.45
C ASN A 149 -30.11 19.63 6.47
N LEU A 150 -30.83 20.17 5.48
CA LEU A 150 -30.29 21.08 4.47
C LEU A 150 -29.84 22.45 5.04
N THR A 151 -30.15 22.74 6.31
CA THR A 151 -29.68 23.97 6.99
C THR A 151 -28.34 23.79 7.71
N TRP A 152 -27.77 22.58 7.68
CA TRP A 152 -26.47 22.32 8.29
C TRP A 152 -25.37 23.17 7.65
N PHE A 153 -24.41 23.62 8.48
CA PHE A 153 -23.47 24.67 8.10
C PHE A 153 -22.62 24.34 6.86
N PHE A 154 -22.18 23.07 6.74
CA PHE A 154 -21.39 22.57 5.60
C PHE A 154 -22.23 21.92 4.49
N CYS A 155 -23.57 22.04 4.56
CA CYS A 155 -24.43 21.51 3.51
C CYS A 155 -24.18 22.28 2.19
N PRO A 156 -24.05 21.60 1.04
CA PRO A 156 -23.95 22.26 -0.24
C PRO A 156 -25.26 22.98 -0.59
N MET A 157 -25.19 23.89 -1.57
CA MET A 157 -26.29 24.77 -1.96
C MET A 157 -27.52 24.05 -2.53
N SER A 158 -27.35 22.83 -3.04
CA SER A 158 -28.44 22.07 -3.63
C SER A 158 -28.50 20.65 -3.07
N GLU A 159 -29.72 20.12 -2.96
CA GLU A 159 -29.96 18.71 -2.67
C GLU A 159 -29.24 17.81 -3.68
N SER A 160 -29.21 18.20 -4.95
CA SER A 160 -28.52 17.43 -5.99
C SER A 160 -27.03 17.30 -5.68
N ASP A 161 -26.37 18.38 -5.27
CA ASP A 161 -24.94 18.36 -4.97
C ASP A 161 -24.65 17.55 -3.69
N LEU A 162 -25.52 17.63 -2.68
CA LEU A 162 -25.39 16.79 -1.48
C LEU A 162 -25.49 15.30 -1.84
N LYS A 163 -26.42 14.92 -2.72
CA LYS A 163 -26.54 13.53 -3.19
C LYS A 163 -25.27 13.05 -3.89
N LYS A 164 -24.62 13.92 -4.68
CA LYS A 164 -23.34 13.61 -5.34
C LYS A 164 -22.21 13.42 -4.32
N GLU A 165 -22.10 14.31 -3.33
CA GLU A 165 -21.10 14.19 -2.26
C GLU A 165 -21.31 12.91 -1.43
N LEU A 166 -22.57 12.60 -1.08
CA LEU A 166 -22.90 11.36 -0.37
C LEU A 166 -22.61 10.11 -1.21
N ALA A 167 -22.77 10.17 -2.53
CA ALA A 167 -22.41 9.07 -3.42
C ALA A 167 -20.90 8.79 -3.38
N LEU A 168 -20.09 9.84 -3.45
CA LEU A 168 -18.64 9.73 -3.32
C LEU A 168 -18.22 9.23 -1.93
N LEU A 169 -18.87 9.70 -0.86
CA LEU A 169 -18.63 9.22 0.49
C LEU A 169 -18.91 7.72 0.63
N LEU A 170 -20.05 7.25 0.11
CA LEU A 170 -20.44 5.85 0.14
C LEU A 170 -19.41 4.97 -0.59
N ILE A 171 -19.00 5.37 -1.80
CA ILE A 171 -18.03 4.65 -2.60
C ILE A 171 -16.66 4.62 -1.92
N GLY A 172 -16.18 5.78 -1.46
CA GLY A 172 -14.91 5.88 -0.74
C GLY A 172 -14.90 5.05 0.55
N TYR A 173 -16.03 4.99 1.26
CA TYR A 173 -16.14 4.15 2.44
C TYR A 173 -16.14 2.65 2.11
N GLN A 174 -16.86 2.23 1.06
CA GLN A 174 -16.82 0.84 0.56
C GLN A 174 -15.41 0.43 0.16
N GLU A 175 -14.70 1.29 -0.59
CA GLU A 175 -13.30 1.07 -0.94
C GLU A 175 -12.42 0.97 0.30
N TYR A 176 -12.56 1.87 1.26
CA TYR A 176 -11.77 1.85 2.48
C TYR A 176 -11.96 0.54 3.27
N ARG A 177 -13.21 0.10 3.46
CA ARG A 177 -13.55 -1.15 4.17
C ARG A 177 -12.95 -2.37 3.50
N ASN A 178 -12.92 -2.41 2.16
CA ASN A 178 -12.30 -3.50 1.41
C ASN A 178 -10.79 -3.65 1.67
N GLY A 179 -10.12 -2.62 2.17
CA GLY A 179 -8.73 -2.70 2.64
C GLY A 179 -8.52 -3.54 3.91
N TYR A 180 -9.58 -3.87 4.65
CA TYR A 180 -9.59 -4.66 5.88
C TYR A 180 -9.94 -6.13 5.65
N LYS A 181 -9.74 -6.62 4.41
CA LYS A 181 -10.11 -7.99 4.01
C LYS A 181 -9.66 -9.06 5.01
N PHE A 182 -8.39 -9.03 5.41
CA PHE A 182 -7.85 -10.01 6.34
C PHE A 182 -8.59 -10.02 7.70
N GLN A 183 -8.90 -8.84 8.25
CA GLN A 183 -9.62 -8.74 9.51
C GLN A 183 -11.08 -9.20 9.35
N ILE A 184 -11.73 -8.84 8.24
CA ILE A 184 -13.13 -9.19 7.96
C ILE A 184 -13.29 -10.71 7.72
N ASP A 185 -12.36 -11.33 6.97
CA ASP A 185 -12.38 -12.78 6.69
C ASP A 185 -12.19 -13.62 7.98
N ASN A 186 -11.51 -13.08 9.00
CA ASN A 186 -11.23 -13.78 10.26
C ASN A 186 -12.28 -13.55 11.36
N ILE A 187 -13.42 -12.90 11.04
CA ILE A 187 -14.50 -12.70 11.99
C ILE A 187 -15.20 -14.02 12.30
N THR A 188 -15.37 -14.30 13.59
CA THR A 188 -16.06 -15.51 14.08
C THR A 188 -17.37 -15.21 14.81
N THR A 189 -17.56 -13.99 15.34
CA THR A 189 -18.73 -13.61 16.15
C THR A 189 -19.31 -12.27 15.70
N HIS A 190 -20.62 -12.06 15.96
CA HIS A 190 -21.29 -10.79 15.70
C HIS A 190 -20.73 -9.64 16.54
N GLU A 191 -20.25 -9.93 17.75
CA GLU A 191 -19.60 -8.94 18.61
C GLU A 191 -18.28 -8.46 18.01
N ASN A 192 -17.44 -9.37 17.52
CA ASN A 192 -16.20 -9.02 16.82
C ASN A 192 -16.48 -8.17 15.56
N PHE A 193 -17.53 -8.50 14.80
CA PHE A 193 -17.95 -7.70 13.64
C PHE A 193 -18.34 -6.28 14.02
N LYS A 194 -19.09 -6.11 15.11
CA LYS A 194 -19.53 -4.79 15.58
C LYS A 194 -18.35 -3.92 16.02
N LEU A 195 -17.42 -4.50 16.79
CA LEU A 195 -16.20 -3.81 17.23
C LEU A 195 -15.35 -3.40 16.02
N LEU A 196 -15.09 -4.34 15.10
CA LEU A 196 -14.30 -4.04 13.89
C LEU A 196 -15.01 -3.00 13.00
N SER A 197 -16.33 -3.09 12.81
CA SER A 197 -17.05 -2.12 11.99
C SER A 197 -17.04 -0.72 12.59
N LYS A 198 -17.11 -0.60 13.92
CA LYS A 198 -16.92 0.66 14.63
C LYS A 198 -15.49 1.19 14.45
N GLU A 199 -14.48 0.33 14.60
CA GLU A 199 -13.06 0.68 14.39
C GLU A 199 -12.81 1.19 12.97
N ILE A 200 -13.23 0.45 11.93
CA ILE A 200 -13.03 0.83 10.53
C ILE A 200 -13.70 2.18 10.24
N ARG A 201 -14.89 2.43 10.79
CA ARG A 201 -15.60 3.71 10.62
C ARG A 201 -14.84 4.87 11.27
N ILE A 202 -14.36 4.67 12.50
CA ILE A 202 -13.56 5.65 13.24
C ILE A 202 -12.28 5.97 12.46
N ASN A 203 -11.56 4.94 12.01
CA ASN A 203 -10.34 5.12 11.24
C ASN A 203 -10.62 5.78 9.89
N PHE A 204 -11.72 5.45 9.19
CA PHE A 204 -12.10 6.13 7.96
C PHE A 204 -12.33 7.63 8.18
N ILE A 205 -13.10 8.00 9.21
CA ILE A 205 -13.36 9.41 9.54
C ILE A 205 -12.05 10.12 9.88
N ARG A 206 -11.23 9.53 10.75
CA ARG A 206 -9.97 10.12 11.23
C ARG A 206 -8.92 10.21 10.12
N GLU A 207 -8.73 9.20 9.30
CA GLU A 207 -7.68 9.21 8.28
C GLU A 207 -8.04 10.09 7.09
N ASN A 208 -9.33 10.34 6.84
CA ASN A 208 -9.80 11.10 5.69
C ASN A 208 -10.41 12.47 6.05
N HIS A 209 -10.38 12.90 7.31
CA HIS A 209 -11.00 14.18 7.71
C HIS A 209 -10.39 15.38 6.97
N HIS A 210 -9.07 15.42 6.79
CA HIS A 210 -8.40 16.49 6.04
C HIS A 210 -8.79 16.52 4.54
N LEU A 211 -9.18 15.39 3.94
CA LEU A 211 -9.75 15.36 2.59
C LEU A 211 -11.20 15.85 2.59
N ARG A 212 -11.98 15.43 3.59
CA ARG A 212 -13.41 15.76 3.70
C ARG A 212 -13.65 17.22 4.06
N ILE A 213 -12.78 17.81 4.88
CA ILE A 213 -12.88 19.23 5.27
C ILE A 213 -12.76 20.14 4.05
N GLU A 214 -12.06 19.72 3.00
CA GLU A 214 -11.97 20.47 1.75
C GLU A 214 -13.37 20.68 1.12
N SER A 215 -14.18 19.62 1.03
CA SER A 215 -15.55 19.70 0.50
C SER A 215 -16.43 20.58 1.38
N TYR A 216 -16.35 20.38 2.70
CA TYR A 216 -17.13 21.13 3.68
C TYR A 216 -16.87 22.64 3.58
N ILE A 217 -15.60 23.06 3.51
CA ILE A 217 -15.25 24.47 3.43
C ILE A 217 -15.62 25.05 2.07
N LYS A 218 -15.45 24.31 0.96
CA LYS A 218 -15.91 24.74 -0.37
C LYS A 218 -17.42 25.01 -0.39
N ASN A 219 -18.20 24.26 0.37
CA ASN A 219 -19.64 24.49 0.51
C ASN A 219 -19.99 25.81 1.22
N LEU A 220 -19.05 26.43 1.95
CA LEU A 220 -19.21 27.75 2.57
C LEU A 220 -19.02 28.93 1.59
N ALA A 221 -18.62 28.68 0.34
CA ALA A 221 -18.36 29.72 -0.66
C ALA A 221 -19.51 30.72 -0.81
N HIS A 222 -20.76 30.25 -0.73
CA HIS A 222 -21.94 31.11 -0.80
C HIS A 222 -22.04 32.05 0.40
N LYS A 223 -21.85 31.56 1.63
CA LYS A 223 -21.89 32.37 2.86
C LYS A 223 -20.82 33.46 2.85
N PHE A 224 -19.62 33.11 2.39
CA PHE A 224 -18.53 34.08 2.25
C PHE A 224 -18.86 35.12 1.18
N GLY A 225 -19.39 34.67 0.04
CA GLY A 225 -19.81 35.54 -1.05
C GLY A 225 -20.93 36.52 -0.65
N ASP A 226 -21.92 36.05 0.09
CA ASP A 226 -23.03 36.86 0.59
C ASP A 226 -22.55 37.90 1.61
N THR A 227 -21.60 37.52 2.49
CA THR A 227 -21.04 38.43 3.48
C THR A 227 -20.16 39.51 2.84
N LEU A 228 -19.36 39.14 1.84
CA LEU A 228 -18.50 40.07 1.09
C LEU A 228 -19.25 40.84 -0.01
N ASN A 229 -20.53 40.52 -0.24
CA ASN A 229 -21.30 40.97 -1.40
C ASN A 229 -20.59 40.73 -2.75
N GLN A 230 -19.83 39.63 -2.84
CA GLN A 230 -18.95 39.27 -3.96
C GLN A 230 -18.82 37.75 -4.10
N SER A 231 -19.72 37.12 -4.86
CA SER A 231 -19.77 35.64 -4.99
C SER A 231 -18.46 35.02 -5.49
N SER A 232 -17.81 35.61 -6.50
CA SER A 232 -16.54 35.10 -7.05
C SER A 232 -15.41 35.10 -6.02
N TRP A 233 -15.33 36.16 -5.21
CA TRP A 233 -14.32 36.26 -4.14
C TRP A 233 -14.61 35.31 -2.99
N GLY A 234 -15.88 35.17 -2.59
CA GLY A 234 -16.30 34.15 -1.62
C GLY A 234 -15.88 32.74 -2.03
N LYS A 235 -16.00 32.40 -3.32
CA LYS A 235 -15.55 31.11 -3.87
C LYS A 235 -14.03 30.93 -3.82
N LYS A 236 -13.23 31.94 -4.20
CA LYS A 236 -11.76 31.87 -4.14
C LYS A 236 -11.28 31.73 -2.71
N ILE A 237 -11.80 32.54 -1.78
CA ILE A 237 -11.45 32.47 -0.34
C ILE A 237 -11.80 31.11 0.25
N ALA A 238 -13.01 30.58 -0.02
CA ALA A 238 -13.40 29.26 0.44
C ALA A 238 -12.51 28.16 -0.14
N SER A 239 -12.14 28.24 -1.41
CA SER A 239 -11.25 27.27 -2.05
C SER A 239 -9.85 27.28 -1.44
N ASP A 240 -9.28 28.46 -1.18
CA ASP A 240 -7.94 28.57 -0.61
C ASP A 240 -7.90 28.13 0.85
N LEU A 241 -8.89 28.53 1.65
CA LEU A 241 -9.07 28.04 3.01
C LEU A 241 -9.25 26.52 3.04
N ALA A 242 -9.99 25.95 2.10
CA ALA A 242 -10.18 24.51 1.98
C ALA A 242 -8.84 23.78 1.71
N CYS A 243 -8.01 24.33 0.82
CA CYS A 243 -6.67 23.80 0.54
C CYS A 243 -5.74 23.91 1.76
N ILE A 244 -5.75 25.04 2.47
CA ILE A 244 -4.97 25.24 3.70
C ILE A 244 -5.38 24.22 4.77
N CYS A 245 -6.68 24.07 5.02
CA CYS A 245 -7.18 23.09 5.97
C CYS A 245 -6.86 21.66 5.52
N ARG A 246 -6.91 21.33 4.23
CA ARG A 246 -6.53 19.99 3.76
C ARG A 246 -5.04 19.69 3.98
N ALA A 247 -4.19 20.69 3.82
CA ALA A 247 -2.73 20.54 3.90
C ALA A 247 -2.22 19.97 5.23
N HIS A 248 -2.98 20.06 6.32
CA HIS A 248 -2.54 19.56 7.63
C HIS A 248 -2.40 18.04 7.71
N GLY A 249 -3.12 17.30 6.86
CA GLY A 249 -3.03 15.84 6.77
C GLY A 249 -2.27 15.32 5.54
N GLU A 250 -1.75 16.22 4.71
CA GLU A 250 -1.04 15.88 3.46
C GLU A 250 0.48 15.81 3.67
N ASP A 251 1.21 15.28 2.69
CA ASP A 251 2.67 15.30 2.69
C ASP A 251 3.26 16.69 2.32
N LEU A 252 4.58 16.80 2.32
CA LEU A 252 5.27 18.04 1.96
C LEU A 252 5.10 18.39 0.47
N ASP A 253 4.87 17.41 -0.41
CA ASP A 253 4.68 17.62 -1.84
C ASP A 253 3.39 18.40 -2.11
N PHE A 254 2.33 18.18 -1.32
CA PHE A 254 1.13 19.00 -1.38
C PHE A 254 1.41 20.47 -1.08
N LEU A 255 2.23 20.78 -0.06
CA LEU A 255 2.55 22.16 0.32
C LEU A 255 3.31 22.88 -0.79
N TYR A 256 4.20 22.22 -1.53
CA TYR A 256 4.89 22.83 -2.67
C TYR A 256 3.96 23.34 -3.77
N ASN A 257 2.72 22.84 -3.85
CA ASN A 257 1.74 23.24 -4.84
C ASN A 257 0.84 24.42 -4.38
N LEU A 258 0.98 24.89 -3.14
CA LEU A 258 0.20 26.03 -2.64
C LEU A 258 0.77 27.38 -3.14
N GLU A 259 -0.12 28.31 -3.51
CA GLU A 259 0.27 29.65 -3.97
C GLU A 259 0.97 30.45 -2.85
N THR A 260 2.14 31.01 -3.16
CA THR A 260 2.88 31.89 -2.24
C THR A 260 2.50 33.38 -2.38
N GLU A 261 1.85 33.75 -3.49
CA GLU A 261 1.44 35.13 -3.81
C GLU A 261 -0.02 35.19 -4.27
N SER A 262 -0.96 34.73 -3.44
CA SER A 262 -2.38 34.83 -3.74
C SER A 262 -2.92 36.25 -3.47
N ASN A 263 -3.89 36.70 -4.27
CA ASN A 263 -4.41 38.07 -4.24
C ASN A 263 -5.94 38.08 -4.08
N TYR A 264 -6.43 39.09 -3.36
CA TYR A 264 -7.85 39.23 -3.01
C TYR A 264 -8.34 40.69 -3.12
N LEU A 265 -9.52 40.99 -2.58
CA LEU A 265 -10.14 42.33 -2.59
C LEU A 265 -9.29 43.42 -1.91
N ILE A 266 -8.58 43.06 -0.84
CA ILE A 266 -7.75 43.96 -0.04
C ILE A 266 -6.34 43.94 -0.62
N SER A 267 -5.68 45.09 -0.64
CA SER A 267 -4.31 45.20 -1.14
C SER A 267 -3.32 44.35 -0.31
N GLY A 268 -2.46 43.60 -1.00
CA GLY A 268 -1.43 42.75 -0.40
C GLY A 268 -1.46 41.31 -0.91
N THR A 269 -0.30 40.68 -0.96
CA THR A 269 -0.15 39.26 -1.29
C THR A 269 -0.33 38.40 -0.04
N THR A 270 -0.87 37.18 -0.24
CA THR A 270 -1.08 36.18 0.81
C THR A 270 -0.32 34.91 0.47
N ASN A 271 0.50 34.44 1.41
CA ASN A 271 1.25 33.22 1.25
C ASN A 271 0.49 32.03 1.86
N LEU A 272 -0.23 31.26 1.03
CA LEU A 272 -1.03 30.13 1.48
C LEU A 272 -0.16 28.99 2.01
N GLN A 273 1.03 28.81 1.43
CA GLN A 273 2.01 27.82 1.87
C GLN A 273 2.49 28.11 3.29
N PHE A 274 2.78 29.38 3.60
CA PHE A 274 3.13 29.82 4.95
C PHE A 274 1.99 29.57 5.95
N VAL A 275 0.76 29.96 5.61
CA VAL A 275 -0.40 29.74 6.48
C VAL A 275 -0.62 28.26 6.77
N ALA A 276 -0.54 27.39 5.76
CA ALA A 276 -0.65 25.95 5.92
C ALA A 276 0.45 25.37 6.82
N MET A 277 1.69 25.85 6.69
CA MET A 277 2.81 25.44 7.54
C MET A 277 2.61 25.85 9.00
N MET A 278 2.07 27.05 9.24
CA MET A 278 1.76 27.52 10.60
C MET A 278 0.61 26.73 11.23
N LEU A 279 -0.44 26.41 10.46
CA LEU A 279 -1.51 25.52 10.92
C LEU A 279 -0.95 24.17 11.36
N ARG A 280 -0.08 23.56 10.53
CA ARG A 280 0.54 22.26 10.81
C ARG A 280 1.37 22.29 12.10
N LEU A 281 2.25 23.26 12.26
CA LEU A 281 3.03 23.41 13.49
C LEU A 281 2.14 23.67 14.71
N GLY A 282 1.18 24.59 14.59
CA GLY A 282 0.27 24.94 15.68
C GLY A 282 -0.55 23.75 16.18
N ASP A 283 -1.04 22.92 15.26
CA ASP A 283 -1.79 21.69 15.54
C ASP A 283 -0.93 20.65 16.26
N ILE A 284 0.18 20.22 15.66
CA ILE A 284 0.99 19.12 16.21
C ILE A 284 1.74 19.47 17.50
N ILE A 285 1.96 20.76 17.77
CA ILE A 285 2.58 21.19 19.03
C ILE A 285 1.60 20.97 20.20
N HIS A 286 0.28 20.99 19.95
CA HIS A 286 -0.73 20.80 20.98
C HIS A 286 -0.88 19.32 21.42
N TYR A 287 0.17 18.79 22.03
CA TYR A 287 0.22 17.44 22.61
C TYR A 287 0.48 17.51 24.11
N SER A 288 -0.57 17.78 24.88
CA SER A 288 -0.48 18.06 26.32
C SER A 288 -1.60 17.38 27.13
N TYR A 289 -1.47 17.40 28.46
CA TYR A 289 -2.39 16.74 29.39
C TYR A 289 -3.83 17.26 29.29
N ASP A 290 -4.05 18.50 28.87
CA ASP A 290 -5.38 19.10 28.71
C ASP A 290 -6.17 18.52 27.51
N ARG A 291 -5.48 17.87 26.57
CA ARG A 291 -6.10 17.02 25.55
C ARG A 291 -6.63 15.69 26.12
N ALA A 292 -6.13 15.25 27.27
CA ALA A 292 -6.56 14.03 27.95
C ALA A 292 -6.92 14.27 29.43
N PRO A 293 -7.97 15.05 29.74
CA PRO A 293 -8.29 15.41 31.12
C PRO A 293 -8.62 14.17 31.98
N LEU A 294 -8.02 14.07 33.17
CA LEU A 294 -8.23 12.97 34.12
C LEU A 294 -9.71 12.78 34.53
N SER A 295 -10.49 13.87 34.54
CA SER A 295 -11.92 13.83 34.84
C SER A 295 -12.70 13.02 33.79
N ILE A 296 -12.25 13.08 32.54
CA ILE A 296 -12.85 12.34 31.44
C ILE A 296 -12.26 10.93 31.37
N SER A 297 -10.94 10.80 31.49
CA SER A 297 -10.24 9.52 31.30
C SER A 297 -10.72 8.42 32.26
N LYS A 298 -10.97 8.77 33.53
CA LYS A 298 -11.48 7.83 34.56
C LYS A 298 -12.86 7.26 34.25
N GLY A 299 -13.64 7.94 33.41
CA GLY A 299 -14.95 7.48 32.96
C GLY A 299 -14.92 6.76 31.61
N LYS A 300 -13.77 6.67 30.94
CA LYS A 300 -13.64 6.04 29.63
C LYS A 300 -13.34 4.55 29.76
N VAL A 301 -13.91 3.78 28.82
CA VAL A 301 -13.51 2.41 28.52
C VAL A 301 -12.90 2.44 27.13
N PHE A 302 -11.68 1.93 27.00
CA PHE A 302 -10.96 1.87 25.74
C PHE A 302 -11.03 0.46 25.18
N GLU A 303 -11.61 0.31 23.99
CA GLU A 303 -11.52 -0.92 23.18
C GLU A 303 -10.20 -0.91 22.39
N SER A 304 -9.73 0.26 21.96
CA SER A 304 -8.48 0.43 21.23
C SER A 304 -7.27 0.60 22.15
N TYR A 305 -6.31 -0.31 22.04
CA TYR A 305 -5.01 -0.20 22.70
C TYR A 305 -4.26 1.08 22.29
N TYR A 306 -4.36 1.46 21.01
CA TYR A 306 -3.74 2.69 20.51
C TYR A 306 -4.28 3.92 21.24
N SER A 307 -5.61 4.05 21.29
CA SER A 307 -6.30 5.18 21.94
C SER A 307 -5.98 5.25 23.43
N PHE A 308 -6.01 4.11 24.13
CA PHE A 308 -5.61 4.04 25.53
C PHE A 308 -4.21 4.61 25.76
N HIS A 309 -3.24 4.22 24.93
CA HIS A 309 -1.88 4.74 25.05
C HIS A 309 -1.74 6.23 24.68
N GLU A 310 -2.55 6.75 23.76
CA GLU A 310 -2.56 8.20 23.48
C GLU A 310 -2.99 9.03 24.68
N TRP A 311 -3.92 8.50 25.49
CA TRP A 311 -4.33 9.12 26.74
C TRP A 311 -3.28 8.93 27.84
N ALA A 312 -2.80 7.70 28.02
CA ALA A 312 -1.85 7.35 29.08
C ALA A 312 -0.55 8.19 29.00
N VAL A 313 -0.03 8.44 27.79
CA VAL A 313 1.15 9.31 27.62
C VAL A 313 0.88 10.70 28.20
N LYS A 314 -0.25 11.32 27.81
CA LYS A 314 -0.62 12.68 28.22
C LYS A 314 -0.88 12.79 29.73
N GLU A 315 -1.39 11.73 30.35
CA GLU A 315 -1.60 11.63 31.80
C GLU A 315 -0.31 11.67 32.63
N ASN A 316 0.87 11.44 32.03
CA ASN A 316 2.18 11.63 32.68
C ASN A 316 2.56 13.13 32.85
N GLY A 317 1.55 14.02 32.88
CA GLY A 317 1.73 15.45 33.07
C GLY A 317 2.41 16.15 31.88
N VAL A 318 2.19 15.65 30.66
CA VAL A 318 2.82 16.20 29.45
C VAL A 318 2.37 17.63 29.24
N ASN A 319 3.32 18.56 29.15
CA ASN A 319 3.07 19.96 28.91
C ASN A 319 4.18 20.54 28.02
N TYR A 320 3.90 21.64 27.35
CA TYR A 320 4.86 22.33 26.49
C TYR A 320 4.81 23.84 26.69
N ASP A 321 5.83 24.51 26.18
CA ASP A 321 5.98 25.97 26.26
C ASP A 321 6.74 26.46 25.03
N ILE A 322 6.24 27.52 24.39
CA ILE A 322 6.88 28.18 23.24
C ILE A 322 7.39 29.54 23.72
N LYS A 323 8.72 29.70 23.77
CA LYS A 323 9.34 30.96 24.20
C LYS A 323 10.50 31.35 23.32
N ASN A 324 10.45 32.57 22.77
CA ASN A 324 11.51 33.15 21.94
C ASN A 324 11.96 32.21 20.81
N GLY A 325 11.01 31.50 20.19
CA GLY A 325 11.28 30.52 19.14
C GLY A 325 11.75 29.14 19.60
N THR A 326 11.80 28.89 20.90
CA THR A 326 12.15 27.58 21.45
C THR A 326 10.89 26.87 21.92
N ILE A 327 10.62 25.70 21.34
CA ILE A 327 9.56 24.79 21.80
C ILE A 327 10.20 23.84 22.83
N SER A 328 9.61 23.71 24.01
CA SER A 328 10.10 22.82 25.06
C SER A 328 8.99 21.96 25.62
N PHE A 329 9.27 20.68 25.88
CA PHE A 329 8.34 19.73 26.49
C PHE A 329 8.79 19.32 27.89
N LYS A 330 7.81 19.08 28.76
CA LYS A 330 7.97 18.65 30.15
C LYS A 330 6.99 17.52 30.43
N ALA A 331 7.44 16.48 31.11
CA ALA A 331 6.61 15.36 31.55
C ALA A 331 7.34 14.58 32.64
N TYR A 332 6.61 13.79 33.44
CA TYR A 332 7.19 12.82 34.37
C TYR A 332 6.62 11.44 34.06
N CYS A 333 7.39 10.63 33.32
CA CYS A 333 6.96 9.34 32.83
C CYS A 333 7.25 8.23 33.84
N SER A 334 6.20 7.58 34.34
CA SER A 334 6.31 6.42 35.23
C SER A 334 6.56 5.10 34.49
N LYS A 335 6.20 5.03 33.20
CA LYS A 335 6.33 3.83 32.37
C LYS A 335 7.30 4.05 31.21
N PRO A 336 8.19 3.08 30.90
CA PRO A 336 9.12 3.19 29.78
C PRO A 336 8.43 3.44 28.43
N ASN A 337 7.33 2.72 28.17
CA ASN A 337 6.60 2.82 26.90
C ASN A 337 6.07 4.24 26.65
N ASP A 338 5.56 4.91 27.68
CA ASP A 338 5.01 6.25 27.56
C ASP A 338 6.12 7.29 27.31
N TYR A 339 7.27 7.13 27.98
CA TYR A 339 8.47 7.94 27.76
C TYR A 339 8.93 7.86 26.29
N PHE A 340 9.16 6.65 25.76
CA PHE A 340 9.63 6.49 24.39
C PHE A 340 8.58 6.93 23.36
N LYS A 341 7.28 6.73 23.65
CA LYS A 341 6.20 7.19 22.78
C LYS A 341 6.13 8.72 22.70
N LEU A 342 6.27 9.43 23.83
CA LEU A 342 6.36 10.89 23.84
C LEU A 342 7.56 11.40 23.04
N HIS A 343 8.74 10.80 23.24
CA HIS A 343 9.93 11.16 22.48
C HIS A 343 9.74 10.96 20.97
N LYS A 344 9.12 9.84 20.55
CA LYS A 344 8.79 9.57 19.15
C LYS A 344 7.82 10.60 18.57
N TYR A 345 6.85 11.08 19.36
CA TYR A 345 5.95 12.16 18.92
C TYR A 345 6.70 13.48 18.76
N ILE A 346 7.62 13.81 19.67
CA ILE A 346 8.45 15.02 19.55
C ILE A 346 9.40 14.94 18.35
N ASP A 347 9.90 13.75 17.97
CA ASP A 347 10.68 13.57 16.75
C ASP A 347 9.86 13.95 15.49
N TYR A 348 8.54 13.72 15.51
CA TYR A 348 7.65 14.17 14.44
C TYR A 348 7.53 15.71 14.40
N ILE A 349 7.47 16.38 15.57
CA ILE A 349 7.54 17.84 15.64
C ILE A 349 8.87 18.35 15.08
N ASP A 350 10.00 17.73 15.44
CA ASP A 350 11.32 18.08 14.88
C ASP A 350 11.32 17.98 13.35
N GLN A 351 10.74 16.94 12.77
CA GLN A 351 10.63 16.79 11.31
C GLN A 351 9.80 17.91 10.68
N GLU A 352 8.70 18.31 11.32
CA GLU A 352 7.84 19.37 10.82
C GLU A 352 8.50 20.75 10.91
N ILE A 353 9.32 20.99 11.94
CA ILE A 353 10.20 22.16 12.03
C ILE A 353 11.21 22.17 10.86
N GLN A 354 11.77 21.01 10.50
CA GLN A 354 12.64 20.92 9.33
C GLN A 354 11.89 21.23 8.03
N ASN A 355 10.64 20.78 7.89
CA ASN A 355 9.78 21.13 6.76
C ASN A 355 9.57 22.65 6.66
N TYR A 356 9.33 23.33 7.78
CA TYR A 356 9.30 24.80 7.84
C TYR A 356 10.60 25.41 7.30
N PHE A 357 11.78 24.96 7.76
CA PHE A 357 13.06 25.50 7.29
C PHE A 357 13.35 25.23 5.81
N ILE A 358 12.80 24.15 5.25
CA ILE A 358 12.92 23.86 3.83
C ILE A 358 12.10 24.87 3.01
N LEU A 359 10.84 25.10 3.40
CA LEU A 359 9.93 26.01 2.70
C LEU A 359 10.31 27.48 2.89
N ASN A 360 10.69 27.88 4.10
CA ASN A 360 11.03 29.27 4.44
C ASN A 360 12.17 29.85 3.59
N ARG A 361 13.04 29.02 3.01
CA ARG A 361 14.10 29.46 2.08
C ARG A 361 13.58 30.09 0.80
N GLN A 362 12.31 29.85 0.48
CA GLN A 362 11.65 30.32 -0.74
C GLN A 362 10.77 31.56 -0.48
N TRP A 363 10.60 31.96 0.79
CA TRP A 363 9.69 33.02 1.20
C TRP A 363 10.41 34.36 1.37
N ASP A 364 9.62 35.44 1.37
CA ASP A 364 10.09 36.75 1.80
C ASP A 364 10.53 36.72 3.27
N ASN A 365 11.54 37.51 3.61
CA ASN A 365 12.09 37.65 4.97
C ASN A 365 11.02 37.96 6.03
N LYS A 366 9.91 38.62 5.67
CA LYS A 366 8.81 38.89 6.63
C LYS A 366 8.17 37.62 7.21
N TYR A 367 8.29 36.48 6.54
CA TYR A 367 7.78 35.18 7.01
C TYR A 367 8.80 34.39 7.85
N SER A 368 10.02 34.93 8.00
CA SER A 368 11.06 34.29 8.79
C SER A 368 10.77 34.47 10.27
N ILE A 369 10.35 33.39 10.93
CA ILE A 369 10.17 33.36 12.38
C ILE A 369 11.44 32.90 13.07
N LYS A 370 11.63 33.36 14.31
CA LYS A 370 12.67 32.81 15.17
C LYS A 370 12.19 31.44 15.63
N LEU A 371 12.85 30.38 15.19
CA LEU A 371 12.54 29.00 15.56
C LEU A 371 13.85 28.22 15.75
N THR A 372 13.93 27.36 16.78
CA THR A 372 15.05 26.44 16.95
C THR A 372 14.88 25.22 16.05
N ASP A 373 15.98 24.59 15.65
CA ASP A 373 15.99 23.41 14.78
C ASP A 373 15.42 22.14 15.45
N LYS A 374 15.39 22.12 16.78
CA LYS A 374 14.85 21.02 17.58
C LYS A 374 14.06 21.50 18.79
N VAL A 375 13.16 20.63 19.23
CA VAL A 375 12.41 20.74 20.49
C VAL A 375 13.31 20.39 21.68
N VAL A 376 13.25 21.21 22.73
CA VAL A 376 13.95 21.00 24.00
C VAL A 376 13.24 19.95 24.84
N ARG A 377 13.96 18.87 25.16
CA ARG A 377 13.43 17.69 25.86
C ARG A 377 13.94 17.54 27.30
N THR A 378 14.76 18.48 27.81
CA THR A 378 15.40 18.40 29.14
C THR A 378 14.40 18.45 30.31
N GLY A 379 13.16 18.85 30.04
CA GLY A 379 12.05 18.83 30.99
C GLY A 379 11.32 17.48 31.10
N ILE A 380 11.61 16.52 30.21
CA ILE A 380 11.01 15.19 30.24
C ILE A 380 11.86 14.31 31.15
N ARG A 381 11.25 13.84 32.23
CA ARG A 381 11.89 13.01 33.26
C ARG A 381 11.21 11.65 33.32
N ASN A 382 11.95 10.67 33.82
CA ASN A 382 11.49 9.32 34.09
C ASN A 382 11.52 9.06 35.60
N ASP A 383 10.74 8.09 36.03
CA ASP A 383 10.92 7.49 37.34
C ASP A 383 12.20 6.65 37.35
N GLU A 384 13.25 7.15 38.01
CA GLU A 384 14.57 6.52 38.07
C GLU A 384 14.59 5.24 38.91
N GLU A 385 13.60 5.03 39.80
CA GLU A 385 13.47 3.79 40.56
C GLU A 385 12.89 2.66 39.69
N GLU A 386 12.05 3.00 38.71
CA GLU A 386 11.40 2.05 37.80
C GLU A 386 12.23 1.75 36.55
N PHE A 387 12.83 2.76 35.91
CA PHE A 387 13.63 2.57 34.70
C PHE A 387 14.62 3.70 34.44
N LEU A 388 15.71 3.38 33.74
CA LEU A 388 16.69 4.34 33.27
C LEU A 388 16.72 4.31 31.73
N PRO A 389 16.10 5.28 31.05
CA PRO A 389 15.99 5.25 29.60
C PRO A 389 17.33 5.54 28.95
N ILE A 390 17.67 4.75 27.93
CA ILE A 390 18.76 5.08 27.00
C ILE A 390 18.13 5.23 25.62
N THR A 391 18.00 6.47 25.16
CA THR A 391 17.43 6.78 23.86
C THR A 391 18.40 6.37 22.74
N GLY A 392 17.84 5.94 21.60
CA GLY A 392 18.62 5.52 20.44
C GLY A 392 19.27 4.13 20.52
N LEU A 393 19.10 3.39 21.62
CA LEU A 393 19.46 1.98 21.69
C LEU A 393 18.27 1.10 21.33
N ASN A 394 18.37 0.45 20.18
CA ASN A 394 17.45 -0.60 19.72
C ASN A 394 18.29 -1.77 19.20
N PHE A 395 17.68 -2.96 19.04
CA PHE A 395 18.33 -4.04 18.29
C PHE A 395 18.71 -3.52 16.91
N LYS A 396 20.03 -3.50 16.63
CA LYS A 396 20.54 -3.14 15.32
C LYS A 396 20.62 -4.41 14.49
N ILE A 397 19.82 -4.45 13.45
CA ILE A 397 19.89 -5.51 12.45
C ILE A 397 21.12 -5.25 11.58
N ASN A 398 22.01 -6.24 11.49
CA ASN A 398 23.02 -6.24 10.44
C ASN A 398 22.33 -6.66 9.14
N GLN A 399 21.87 -5.66 8.38
CA GLN A 399 21.16 -5.86 7.12
C GLN A 399 21.94 -6.77 6.17
N LYS A 400 23.27 -6.66 6.15
CA LYS A 400 24.14 -7.52 5.35
C LYS A 400 23.98 -8.99 5.71
N GLN A 401 24.15 -9.32 6.98
CA GLN A 401 24.05 -10.70 7.46
C GLN A 401 22.64 -11.29 7.32
N ILE A 402 21.57 -10.48 7.51
CA ILE A 402 20.20 -10.97 7.33
C ILE A 402 19.94 -11.34 5.89
N ILE A 403 20.33 -10.50 4.94
CA ILE A 403 20.16 -10.77 3.52
C ILE A 403 21.00 -11.99 3.11
N GLU A 404 22.26 -12.10 3.56
CA GLU A 404 23.08 -13.30 3.34
C GLU A 404 22.42 -14.56 3.90
N LEU A 405 21.77 -14.49 5.07
CA LEU A 405 21.00 -15.60 5.64
C LEU A 405 19.79 -15.95 4.76
N LEU A 406 19.05 -14.95 4.27
CA LEU A 406 17.89 -15.11 3.38
C LEU A 406 18.26 -15.70 2.02
N MET A 407 19.49 -15.44 1.56
CA MET A 407 20.05 -15.96 0.31
C MET A 407 20.77 -17.29 0.47
N GLY A 408 21.23 -17.63 1.68
CA GLY A 408 22.08 -18.78 1.92
C GLY A 408 21.36 -20.13 1.86
N VAL A 409 22.16 -21.19 1.71
CA VAL A 409 21.69 -22.58 1.63
C VAL A 409 20.97 -23.06 2.91
N GLY A 410 21.04 -22.27 3.99
CA GLY A 410 20.31 -22.51 5.24
C GLY A 410 18.80 -22.41 5.09
N LEU A 411 18.29 -21.52 4.20
CA LEU A 411 16.86 -21.41 3.88
C LEU A 411 16.49 -22.22 2.62
N TYR A 412 17.36 -22.23 1.61
CA TYR A 412 17.14 -22.94 0.35
C TYR A 412 18.15 -24.08 0.17
N LYS A 413 17.70 -25.32 0.24
CA LYS A 413 18.58 -26.50 0.04
C LYS A 413 19.09 -26.66 -1.39
N ASP A 414 18.48 -25.98 -2.36
CA ASP A 414 18.81 -26.04 -3.78
C ASP A 414 19.03 -24.61 -4.31
N LYS A 415 20.19 -24.35 -4.93
CA LYS A 415 20.53 -23.03 -5.52
C LYS A 415 19.53 -22.62 -6.60
N TYR A 416 18.90 -23.57 -7.29
CA TYR A 416 17.89 -23.31 -8.32
C TYR A 416 16.48 -23.07 -7.75
N ALA A 417 16.29 -23.05 -6.43
CA ALA A 417 15.00 -22.76 -5.81
C ALA A 417 14.43 -21.38 -6.22
N CYS A 418 15.27 -20.45 -6.68
CA CYS A 418 14.82 -19.19 -7.26
C CYS A 418 13.89 -19.36 -8.46
N LEU A 419 14.03 -20.44 -9.23
CA LEU A 419 13.14 -20.74 -10.35
C LEU A 419 11.70 -20.97 -9.87
N ARG A 420 11.53 -21.62 -8.71
CA ARG A 420 10.23 -21.81 -8.08
C ARG A 420 9.63 -20.46 -7.66
N GLU A 421 10.43 -19.60 -7.04
CA GLU A 421 9.97 -18.28 -6.57
C GLU A 421 9.57 -17.37 -7.75
N ILE A 422 10.37 -17.35 -8.83
CA ILE A 422 10.05 -16.61 -10.05
C ILE A 422 8.77 -17.16 -10.68
N TYR A 423 8.64 -18.49 -10.82
CA TYR A 423 7.43 -19.12 -11.32
C TYR A 423 6.20 -18.75 -10.49
N GLN A 424 6.29 -18.83 -9.16
CA GLN A 424 5.18 -18.50 -8.27
C GLN A 424 4.78 -17.03 -8.39
N ASN A 425 5.74 -16.11 -8.46
CA ASN A 425 5.47 -14.68 -8.66
C ASN A 425 4.81 -14.42 -10.02
N SER A 426 5.33 -15.00 -11.11
CA SER A 426 4.75 -14.87 -12.45
C SER A 426 3.36 -15.51 -12.53
N MET A 427 3.14 -16.64 -11.86
CA MET A 427 1.84 -17.30 -11.77
C MET A 427 0.82 -16.45 -11.01
N ASP A 428 1.20 -15.87 -9.87
CA ASP A 428 0.34 -14.96 -9.11
C ASP A 428 0.03 -13.68 -9.92
N ALA A 429 1.00 -13.15 -10.69
CA ALA A 429 0.78 -12.02 -11.59
C ALA A 429 -0.23 -12.35 -12.71
N CYS A 430 -0.15 -13.54 -13.29
CA CYS A 430 -1.12 -14.04 -14.28
C CYS A 430 -2.52 -14.22 -13.67
N ARG A 431 -2.64 -14.85 -12.50
CA ARG A 431 -3.93 -15.05 -11.81
C ARG A 431 -4.56 -13.75 -11.34
N ALA A 432 -3.76 -12.79 -10.89
CA ALA A 432 -4.22 -11.45 -10.54
C ALA A 432 -4.76 -10.72 -11.79
N SER A 433 -4.05 -10.79 -12.91
CA SER A 433 -4.53 -10.27 -14.20
C SER A 433 -5.82 -10.98 -14.66
N GLN A 434 -5.91 -12.30 -14.48
CA GLN A 434 -7.11 -13.07 -14.83
C GLN A 434 -8.32 -12.59 -14.05
N SER A 435 -8.15 -12.35 -12.75
CA SER A 435 -9.20 -11.80 -11.89
C SER A 435 -9.58 -10.39 -12.32
N ALA A 436 -8.58 -9.53 -12.55
CA ALA A 436 -8.80 -8.14 -12.96
C ALA A 436 -9.52 -8.01 -14.31
N LEU A 437 -9.24 -8.91 -15.25
CA LEU A 437 -9.79 -8.88 -16.60
C LEU A 437 -10.95 -9.86 -16.80
N HIS A 438 -11.44 -10.52 -15.75
CA HIS A 438 -12.46 -11.57 -15.87
C HIS A 438 -13.68 -11.11 -16.67
N ASN A 439 -14.17 -9.90 -16.43
CA ASN A 439 -15.35 -9.37 -17.12
C ASN A 439 -15.06 -8.78 -18.51
N SER A 440 -13.83 -8.32 -18.75
CA SER A 440 -13.46 -7.64 -20.01
C SER A 440 -12.82 -8.56 -21.04
N ASN A 441 -12.09 -9.59 -20.59
CA ASN A 441 -11.40 -10.54 -21.45
C ASN A 441 -11.24 -11.92 -20.76
N PRO A 442 -12.36 -12.67 -20.57
CA PRO A 442 -12.35 -13.95 -19.84
C PRO A 442 -11.49 -15.03 -20.50
N ASN A 443 -11.28 -14.95 -21.82
CA ASN A 443 -10.56 -15.96 -22.60
C ASN A 443 -9.07 -15.61 -22.80
N LYS A 444 -8.53 -14.60 -22.11
CA LYS A 444 -7.09 -14.27 -22.19
C LYS A 444 -6.28 -15.47 -21.69
N LYS A 445 -5.47 -16.05 -22.58
CA LYS A 445 -4.50 -17.09 -22.22
C LYS A 445 -3.27 -16.47 -21.61
N TYR A 446 -2.82 -17.03 -20.50
CA TYR A 446 -1.63 -16.59 -19.81
C TYR A 446 -0.45 -17.50 -20.14
N ARG A 447 0.72 -16.88 -20.26
CA ARG A 447 1.96 -17.52 -20.66
C ARG A 447 3.07 -17.08 -19.73
N ILE A 448 3.81 -18.06 -19.23
CA ILE A 448 5.08 -17.85 -18.53
C ILE A 448 6.15 -18.58 -19.36
N GLU A 449 7.20 -17.89 -19.79
CA GLU A 449 8.27 -18.48 -20.58
C GLU A 449 9.63 -18.28 -19.93
N PHE A 450 10.35 -19.38 -19.70
CA PHE A 450 11.73 -19.38 -19.23
C PHE A 450 12.69 -19.60 -20.39
N SER A 451 13.81 -18.89 -20.43
CA SER A 451 14.82 -19.03 -21.48
C SER A 451 16.22 -18.63 -21.00
N LEU A 452 17.25 -18.96 -21.78
CA LEU A 452 18.58 -18.38 -21.64
C LEU A 452 18.85 -17.44 -22.81
N GLU A 453 19.34 -16.24 -22.51
CA GLU A 453 19.76 -15.24 -23.50
C GLU A 453 21.25 -14.94 -23.32
N THR A 454 22.01 -14.81 -24.41
CA THR A 454 23.39 -14.32 -24.36
C THR A 454 23.44 -12.89 -24.89
N ARG A 455 23.93 -11.96 -24.08
CA ARG A 455 24.10 -10.54 -24.44
C ARG A 455 25.49 -10.08 -24.01
N ASP A 456 26.27 -9.51 -24.93
CA ASP A 456 27.61 -8.99 -24.64
C ASP A 456 28.51 -9.97 -23.88
N SER A 457 28.53 -11.24 -24.32
CA SER A 457 29.26 -12.35 -23.68
C SER A 457 28.76 -12.78 -22.29
N ASN A 458 27.69 -12.19 -21.79
CA ASN A 458 27.04 -12.56 -20.55
C ASN A 458 25.81 -13.43 -20.80
N VAL A 459 25.57 -14.40 -19.91
CA VAL A 459 24.40 -15.29 -19.99
C VAL A 459 23.35 -14.86 -18.97
N TYR A 460 22.12 -14.68 -19.45
CA TYR A 460 20.97 -14.30 -18.65
C TYR A 460 19.97 -15.44 -18.60
N LEU A 461 19.49 -15.76 -17.40
CA LEU A 461 18.26 -16.52 -17.23
C LEU A 461 17.08 -15.55 -17.28
N CYS A 462 16.20 -15.75 -18.25
CA CYS A 462 15.04 -14.90 -18.47
C CYS A 462 13.75 -15.63 -18.08
N CYS A 463 12.85 -14.92 -17.41
CA CYS A 463 11.46 -15.31 -17.24
C CYS A 463 10.56 -14.18 -17.72
N HIS A 464 9.64 -14.50 -18.63
CA HIS A 464 8.66 -13.55 -19.17
C HIS A 464 7.26 -14.04 -18.84
N ASP A 465 6.45 -13.20 -18.18
CA ASP A 465 5.02 -13.39 -18.01
C ASP A 465 4.21 -12.25 -18.64
N ASN A 466 3.01 -12.57 -19.13
CA ASN A 466 2.03 -11.61 -19.62
C ASN A 466 0.95 -11.28 -18.58
N GLY A 467 1.35 -11.27 -17.30
CA GLY A 467 0.50 -11.02 -16.14
C GLY A 467 0.16 -9.54 -15.94
N ILE A 468 -0.16 -9.18 -14.68
CA ILE A 468 -0.67 -7.84 -14.34
C ILE A 468 0.40 -6.73 -14.40
N GLY A 469 1.68 -7.09 -14.26
CA GLY A 469 2.81 -6.16 -14.22
C GLY A 469 2.83 -5.24 -12.99
N MET A 470 3.85 -4.39 -12.93
CA MET A 470 4.09 -3.46 -11.83
C MET A 470 4.22 -2.02 -12.33
N ASN A 471 4.00 -1.08 -11.43
CA ASN A 471 4.31 0.33 -11.62
C ASN A 471 5.32 0.80 -10.56
N ARG A 472 5.72 2.07 -10.60
CA ARG A 472 6.77 2.61 -9.72
C ARG A 472 6.44 2.42 -8.24
N SER A 473 5.20 2.68 -7.82
CA SER A 473 4.81 2.54 -6.41
C SER A 473 4.85 1.07 -5.95
N ILE A 474 4.53 0.11 -6.83
CA ILE A 474 4.66 -1.31 -6.49
C ILE A 474 6.14 -1.71 -6.34
N ILE A 475 7.01 -1.22 -7.22
CA ILE A 475 8.45 -1.50 -7.17
C ILE A 475 9.06 -0.96 -5.87
N GLU A 476 8.86 0.33 -5.60
CA GLU A 476 9.47 1.00 -4.46
C GLU A 476 8.84 0.55 -3.13
N GLY A 477 7.53 0.29 -3.11
CA GLY A 477 6.81 -0.11 -1.91
C GLY A 477 6.93 -1.59 -1.52
N TYR A 478 7.15 -2.50 -2.48
CA TYR A 478 7.08 -3.95 -2.24
C TYR A 478 8.26 -4.74 -2.84
N LEU A 479 8.69 -4.45 -4.07
CA LEU A 479 9.82 -5.19 -4.66
C LEU A 479 11.14 -4.90 -3.93
N LEU A 480 11.40 -3.61 -3.65
CA LEU A 480 12.61 -3.17 -2.94
C LEU A 480 12.50 -3.31 -1.42
N ASN A 481 11.28 -3.42 -0.90
CA ASN A 481 11.01 -3.53 0.53
C ASN A 481 10.81 -5.00 0.93
N ILE A 482 11.92 -5.69 1.13
CA ILE A 482 11.99 -7.13 1.44
C ILE A 482 11.11 -7.47 2.65
N GLY A 483 10.26 -8.49 2.52
CA GLY A 483 9.37 -8.95 3.59
C GLY A 483 7.93 -8.41 3.49
N ASN A 484 7.67 -7.44 2.60
CA ASN A 484 6.34 -6.87 2.39
C ASN A 484 5.70 -7.45 1.10
N SER A 485 4.75 -8.38 1.26
CA SER A 485 4.01 -8.94 0.11
C SER A 485 2.92 -7.99 -0.38
N TYR A 486 3.00 -7.58 -1.65
CA TYR A 486 1.99 -6.74 -2.33
C TYR A 486 0.56 -7.30 -2.19
N TYR A 487 0.40 -8.62 -2.35
CA TYR A 487 -0.91 -9.27 -2.32
C TYR A 487 -1.56 -9.35 -0.93
N LYS A 488 -0.84 -8.95 0.13
CA LYS A 488 -1.36 -8.81 1.49
C LYS A 488 -1.59 -7.35 1.90
N SER A 489 -1.33 -6.40 1.00
CA SER A 489 -1.50 -4.99 1.27
C SER A 489 -2.98 -4.60 1.23
N SER A 490 -3.36 -3.64 2.09
CA SER A 490 -4.69 -3.02 2.00
C SER A 490 -4.94 -2.41 0.63
N TYR A 491 -3.91 -1.90 -0.05
CA TYR A 491 -4.02 -1.41 -1.42
C TYR A 491 -4.50 -2.50 -2.38
N PHE A 492 -3.86 -3.68 -2.36
CA PHE A 492 -4.26 -4.79 -3.22
C PHE A 492 -5.65 -5.32 -2.86
N TYR A 493 -6.01 -5.39 -1.58
CA TYR A 493 -7.36 -5.82 -1.18
C TYR A 493 -8.47 -4.90 -1.71
N ARG A 494 -8.21 -3.59 -1.75
CA ARG A 494 -9.13 -2.63 -2.39
C ARG A 494 -9.29 -2.87 -3.88
N GLU A 495 -8.17 -3.11 -4.58
CA GLU A 495 -8.18 -3.42 -6.01
C GLU A 495 -8.89 -4.76 -6.29
N GLN A 496 -8.57 -5.79 -5.51
CA GLN A 496 -9.17 -7.12 -5.62
C GLN A 496 -10.70 -7.09 -5.47
N ALA A 497 -11.23 -6.29 -4.54
CA ALA A 497 -12.67 -6.21 -4.33
C ALA A 497 -13.41 -5.73 -5.60
N LYS A 498 -12.80 -4.85 -6.41
CA LYS A 498 -13.35 -4.38 -7.69
C LYS A 498 -13.49 -5.48 -8.74
N TRP A 499 -12.76 -6.59 -8.58
CA TRP A 499 -12.68 -7.65 -9.57
C TRP A 499 -13.70 -8.78 -9.36
N SER A 500 -14.50 -8.74 -8.28
CA SER A 500 -15.53 -9.73 -7.94
C SER A 500 -15.06 -11.20 -7.95
N GLY A 501 -13.74 -11.45 -7.92
CA GLY A 501 -13.12 -12.74 -8.20
C GLY A 501 -12.19 -13.23 -7.08
N MET A 502 -12.06 -14.56 -6.96
CA MET A 502 -11.30 -15.25 -5.90
C MET A 502 -9.83 -15.42 -6.29
N PHE A 503 -9.05 -14.34 -6.21
CA PHE A 503 -7.59 -14.48 -6.24
C PHE A 503 -7.06 -14.76 -4.83
N THR A 504 -6.36 -15.87 -4.67
CA THR A 504 -5.61 -16.18 -3.44
C THR A 504 -4.14 -16.31 -3.82
N PRO A 505 -3.25 -15.42 -3.34
CA PRO A 505 -1.84 -15.45 -3.69
C PRO A 505 -1.17 -16.70 -3.13
N THR A 506 -0.26 -17.27 -3.92
CA THR A 506 0.63 -18.34 -3.46
C THR A 506 1.81 -17.75 -2.68
N SER A 507 2.25 -16.57 -3.11
CA SER A 507 3.42 -15.85 -2.58
C SER A 507 3.07 -15.08 -1.31
N GLN A 508 3.63 -15.50 -0.17
CA GLN A 508 3.22 -14.99 1.14
C GLN A 508 4.19 -14.03 1.82
N PHE A 509 5.49 -14.13 1.51
CA PHE A 509 6.55 -13.52 2.34
C PHE A 509 7.31 -12.37 1.68
N GLY A 510 7.28 -12.23 0.34
CA GLY A 510 7.97 -11.12 -0.33
C GLY A 510 9.50 -11.16 -0.24
N ILE A 511 10.11 -12.35 -0.11
CA ILE A 511 11.58 -12.54 -0.07
C ILE A 511 12.13 -13.29 -1.29
N GLY A 512 11.26 -13.87 -2.11
CA GLY A 512 11.64 -14.81 -3.17
C GLY A 512 12.60 -14.23 -4.22
N ILE A 513 12.55 -12.93 -4.49
CA ILE A 513 13.46 -12.28 -5.46
C ILE A 513 14.95 -12.35 -5.02
N LEU A 514 15.23 -12.39 -3.72
CA LEU A 514 16.60 -12.48 -3.21
C LEU A 514 17.26 -13.82 -3.55
N SER A 515 16.46 -14.88 -3.65
CA SER A 515 16.96 -16.21 -4.01
C SER A 515 17.63 -16.23 -5.38
N CYS A 516 17.29 -15.29 -6.28
CA CYS A 516 17.92 -15.13 -7.60
C CYS A 516 19.41 -14.83 -7.50
N PHE A 517 19.86 -14.17 -6.42
CA PHE A 517 21.27 -13.90 -6.18
C PHE A 517 22.08 -15.14 -5.76
N MET A 518 21.44 -16.30 -5.57
CA MET A 518 22.15 -17.58 -5.42
C MET A 518 22.77 -18.07 -6.73
N ILE A 519 22.27 -17.60 -7.87
CA ILE A 519 22.69 -18.07 -9.20
C ILE A 519 23.17 -16.94 -10.12
N GLY A 520 23.13 -15.70 -9.65
CA GLY A 520 23.42 -14.53 -10.47
C GLY A 520 23.80 -13.30 -9.66
N ASN A 521 24.35 -12.31 -10.36
CA ASN A 521 24.93 -11.12 -9.75
C ASN A 521 24.08 -9.86 -9.95
N ARG A 522 23.20 -9.87 -10.96
CA ARG A 522 22.34 -8.73 -11.29
C ARG A 522 20.97 -9.22 -11.74
N ILE A 523 19.92 -8.49 -11.39
CA ILE A 523 18.55 -8.74 -11.84
C ILE A 523 18.07 -7.51 -12.62
N ASP A 524 17.82 -7.69 -13.91
CA ASP A 524 17.20 -6.67 -14.76
C ASP A 524 15.71 -6.97 -14.89
N ILE A 525 14.86 -5.97 -14.66
CA ILE A 525 13.42 -6.10 -14.70
C ILE A 525 12.86 -5.10 -15.70
N SER A 526 11.98 -5.56 -16.58
CA SER A 526 11.17 -4.74 -17.47
C SER A 526 9.72 -5.09 -17.22
N THR A 527 8.89 -4.13 -16.81
CA THR A 527 7.52 -4.41 -16.37
C THR A 527 6.58 -3.30 -16.78
N LYS A 528 5.33 -3.65 -17.05
CA LYS A 528 4.27 -2.69 -17.39
C LYS A 528 2.96 -3.16 -16.78
N LYS A 529 2.36 -2.29 -15.95
CA LYS A 529 0.96 -2.42 -15.56
C LYS A 529 0.07 -1.83 -16.65
N ALA A 530 -1.13 -2.39 -16.84
CA ALA A 530 -2.07 -1.87 -17.83
C ALA A 530 -2.32 -0.36 -17.63
N ASN A 531 -2.36 0.40 -18.74
CA ASN A 531 -2.46 1.87 -18.79
C ASN A 531 -1.27 2.67 -18.22
N ASP A 532 -0.24 2.01 -17.68
CA ASP A 532 0.99 2.66 -17.24
C ASP A 532 2.08 2.60 -18.33
N LYS A 533 3.15 3.38 -18.13
CA LYS A 533 4.34 3.34 -18.97
C LYS A 533 5.17 2.09 -18.64
N LEU A 534 5.96 1.62 -19.62
CA LEU A 534 6.98 0.62 -19.37
C LEU A 534 7.97 1.16 -18.34
N ILE A 535 8.38 0.32 -17.40
CA ILE A 535 9.42 0.62 -16.43
C ILE A 535 10.52 -0.44 -16.58
N CYS A 536 11.74 0.02 -16.83
CA CYS A 536 12.93 -0.82 -16.81
C CYS A 536 13.79 -0.44 -15.59
N CYS A 537 14.20 -1.41 -14.80
CA CYS A 537 15.11 -1.20 -13.68
C CYS A 537 16.11 -2.36 -13.55
N SER A 538 17.12 -2.16 -12.72
CA SER A 538 18.15 -3.15 -12.41
C SER A 538 18.49 -3.11 -10.92
N VAL A 539 18.76 -4.30 -10.37
CA VAL A 539 19.26 -4.51 -9.02
C VAL A 539 20.62 -5.20 -9.14
N GLU A 540 21.69 -4.48 -8.82
CA GLU A 540 23.06 -5.02 -8.76
C GLU A 540 23.31 -5.55 -7.36
N GLY A 541 23.45 -6.87 -7.22
CA GLY A 541 23.56 -7.54 -5.94
C GLY A 541 22.42 -7.23 -4.95
N PRO A 542 22.39 -7.93 -3.82
CA PRO A 542 21.40 -7.68 -2.78
C PRO A 542 21.77 -6.50 -1.85
N HIS A 543 22.97 -5.94 -2.03
CA HIS A 543 23.59 -4.90 -1.20
C HIS A 543 24.06 -3.66 -1.96
N GLU A 544 23.89 -3.64 -3.28
CA GLU A 544 24.49 -2.61 -4.11
C GLU A 544 23.40 -1.66 -4.62
N SER A 545 23.37 -1.38 -5.91
CA SER A 545 22.60 -0.27 -6.47
C SER A 545 21.30 -0.73 -7.10
N PHE A 546 20.23 0.02 -6.83
CA PHE A 546 19.02 0.02 -7.65
C PHE A 546 19.03 1.24 -8.56
N TYR A 547 18.70 1.06 -9.84
CA TYR A 547 18.52 2.17 -10.76
C TYR A 547 17.50 1.87 -11.85
N TYR A 548 16.85 2.94 -12.34
CA TYR A 548 15.99 2.87 -13.51
C TYR A 548 16.83 2.94 -14.80
N ARG A 549 16.48 2.12 -15.77
CA ARG A 549 17.08 2.07 -17.11
C ARG A 549 16.16 2.76 -18.13
N LYS A 550 16.71 3.12 -19.28
CA LYS A 550 15.92 3.55 -20.43
C LYS A 550 15.08 2.39 -20.95
N ASP A 551 13.90 2.73 -21.46
CA ASP A 551 12.99 1.79 -22.12
C ASP A 551 13.70 1.04 -23.24
N ASP A 552 13.54 -0.29 -23.26
CA ASP A 552 13.97 -1.16 -24.36
C ASP A 552 12.78 -1.40 -25.30
N ILE A 553 12.96 -1.11 -26.59
CA ILE A 553 11.90 -1.23 -27.61
C ILE A 553 11.44 -2.68 -27.76
N LEU A 554 12.36 -3.65 -27.68
CA LEU A 554 12.03 -5.07 -27.79
C LEU A 554 11.25 -5.53 -26.56
N ASP A 555 11.64 -5.08 -25.36
CA ASP A 555 10.90 -5.39 -24.14
C ASP A 555 9.48 -4.82 -24.20
N LYS A 556 9.33 -3.60 -24.75
CA LYS A 556 8.03 -2.97 -24.94
C LYS A 556 7.13 -3.78 -25.89
N GLU A 557 7.70 -4.31 -26.98
CA GLU A 557 6.99 -5.15 -27.94
C GLU A 557 6.60 -6.49 -27.33
N LEU A 558 7.52 -7.14 -26.60
CA LEU A 558 7.29 -8.44 -25.95
C LEU A 558 6.23 -8.37 -24.85
N ILE A 559 6.25 -7.32 -24.02
CA ILE A 559 5.31 -7.15 -22.90
C ILE A 559 3.92 -6.72 -23.40
N GLY A 560 3.86 -5.88 -24.45
CA GLY A 560 2.60 -5.39 -25.00
C GLY A 560 1.81 -4.54 -24.00
N ASP A 561 0.62 -4.99 -23.62
CA ASP A 561 -0.30 -4.25 -22.74
C ASP A 561 0.06 -4.34 -21.25
N SER A 562 0.45 -5.53 -20.78
CA SER A 562 0.85 -5.76 -19.39
C SER A 562 1.70 -7.03 -19.25
N GLY A 563 2.62 -7.04 -18.29
CA GLY A 563 3.49 -8.18 -18.02
C GLY A 563 4.81 -7.78 -17.40
N THR A 564 5.66 -8.78 -17.18
CA THR A 564 7.00 -8.60 -16.60
C THR A 564 8.00 -9.53 -17.28
N ILE A 565 9.18 -9.00 -17.57
CA ILE A 565 10.38 -9.76 -17.95
C ILE A 565 11.41 -9.57 -16.85
N ILE A 566 11.84 -10.67 -16.24
CA ILE A 566 12.95 -10.72 -15.29
C ILE A 566 14.13 -11.38 -15.99
N ARG A 567 15.31 -10.76 -15.94
CA ARG A 567 16.57 -11.32 -16.44
C ARG A 567 17.60 -11.35 -15.33
N ILE A 568 18.12 -12.53 -15.03
CA ILE A 568 19.15 -12.73 -14.02
C ILE A 568 20.47 -12.94 -14.75
N LEU A 569 21.40 -12.02 -14.56
CA LEU A 569 22.78 -12.19 -15.02
C LEU A 569 23.42 -13.32 -14.21
N LEU A 570 23.64 -14.47 -14.85
CA LEU A 570 24.16 -15.66 -14.18
C LEU A 570 25.62 -15.46 -13.76
N SER A 571 26.00 -16.07 -12.64
CA SER A 571 27.40 -16.18 -12.25
C SER A 571 28.14 -17.13 -13.20
N ASP A 572 29.45 -16.94 -13.38
CA ASP A 572 30.25 -17.70 -14.36
C ASP A 572 30.14 -19.23 -14.18
N ASP A 573 30.07 -19.71 -12.94
CA ASP A 573 29.92 -21.12 -12.61
C ASP A 573 28.54 -21.67 -13.02
N VAL A 574 27.47 -20.90 -12.82
CA VAL A 574 26.12 -21.29 -13.22
C VAL A 574 25.94 -21.15 -14.73
N ALA A 575 26.49 -20.11 -15.34
CA ALA A 575 26.46 -19.91 -16.79
C ALA A 575 27.19 -21.05 -17.53
N ALA A 576 28.25 -21.61 -16.96
CA ALA A 576 28.94 -22.78 -17.50
C ALA A 576 28.19 -24.11 -17.28
N GLU A 577 27.32 -24.17 -16.27
CA GLU A 577 26.58 -25.38 -15.89
C GLU A 577 25.21 -25.49 -16.60
N LEU A 578 24.43 -24.41 -16.58
CA LEU A 578 23.03 -24.36 -16.99
C LEU A 578 22.91 -24.24 -18.51
N CYS A 579 22.06 -25.06 -19.13
CA CYS A 579 21.88 -25.04 -20.58
C CYS A 579 20.40 -25.14 -21.01
N ASN A 580 20.07 -24.64 -22.20
CA ASN A 580 18.75 -24.72 -22.83
C ASN A 580 18.82 -25.22 -24.29
N HIS A 581 19.78 -26.09 -24.56
CA HIS A 581 19.99 -26.62 -25.91
C HIS A 581 18.79 -27.43 -26.39
N SER A 582 18.43 -27.27 -27.67
CA SER A 582 17.38 -28.10 -28.27
C SER A 582 17.65 -29.58 -28.07
N VAL A 583 16.62 -30.30 -27.62
CA VAL A 583 16.60 -31.75 -27.53
C VAL A 583 15.61 -32.31 -28.54
N ASP A 584 15.96 -33.40 -29.20
CA ASP A 584 15.07 -34.07 -30.16
C ASP A 584 13.86 -34.69 -29.44
N ASP A 585 14.08 -35.19 -28.22
CA ASP A 585 13.03 -35.79 -27.40
C ASP A 585 13.34 -35.62 -25.89
N PHE A 586 12.59 -34.74 -25.22
CA PHE A 586 12.78 -34.51 -23.79
C PHE A 586 12.33 -35.71 -22.93
N VAL A 587 11.40 -36.53 -23.42
CA VAL A 587 10.84 -37.67 -22.66
C VAL A 587 11.90 -38.75 -22.49
N LEU A 588 12.63 -39.05 -23.56
CA LEU A 588 13.78 -39.96 -23.51
C LEU A 588 14.83 -39.50 -22.47
N ASN A 589 15.15 -38.21 -22.46
CA ASN A 589 16.11 -37.64 -21.53
C ASN A 589 15.62 -37.72 -20.06
N ASP A 590 14.33 -37.53 -19.80
CA ASP A 590 13.72 -37.65 -18.47
C ASP A 590 13.76 -39.10 -17.95
N ILE A 591 13.53 -40.08 -18.83
CA ILE A 591 13.60 -41.52 -18.51
C ILE A 591 15.03 -41.93 -18.13
N ILE A 592 16.01 -41.58 -18.98
CA ILE A 592 17.42 -41.95 -18.79
C ILE A 592 17.95 -41.41 -17.45
N THR A 593 17.52 -40.21 -17.06
CA THR A 593 18.07 -39.49 -15.90
C THR A 593 17.47 -39.95 -14.57
N LYS A 594 16.19 -40.34 -14.53
CA LYS A 594 15.50 -40.78 -13.29
C LYS A 594 15.90 -42.17 -12.81
N LYS A 595 16.29 -43.08 -13.71
CA LYS A 595 16.53 -44.50 -13.39
C LYS A 595 18.00 -44.88 -13.21
N ALA A 596 18.94 -43.97 -13.47
CA ALA A 596 20.35 -44.32 -13.51
C ALA A 596 21.07 -44.06 -12.18
N SER A 597 21.25 -45.13 -11.40
CA SER A 597 22.37 -45.19 -10.44
C SER A 597 23.64 -45.56 -11.23
N TYR A 598 24.43 -44.54 -11.60
CA TYR A 598 25.61 -44.69 -12.46
C TYR A 598 26.79 -45.42 -11.82
N THR A 599 26.67 -45.86 -10.56
CA THR A 599 27.74 -46.50 -9.80
C THR A 599 28.18 -47.84 -10.41
N TYR A 600 27.35 -48.48 -11.24
CA TYR A 600 27.58 -49.82 -11.78
C TYR A 600 27.43 -49.96 -13.30
N VAL A 601 27.31 -48.85 -14.06
CA VAL A 601 27.19 -48.89 -15.53
C VAL A 601 28.59 -48.86 -16.15
N ASP A 602 28.82 -49.68 -17.19
CA ASP A 602 30.05 -49.62 -17.99
C ASP A 602 30.16 -48.23 -18.65
N LYS A 603 31.06 -47.41 -18.12
CA LYS A 603 31.24 -46.03 -18.52
C LYS A 603 31.80 -45.90 -19.93
N GLU A 604 32.57 -46.88 -20.41
CA GLU A 604 33.12 -46.83 -21.77
C GLU A 604 32.03 -47.16 -22.79
N LYS A 605 31.25 -48.21 -22.55
CA LYS A 605 30.19 -48.65 -23.47
C LYS A 605 29.01 -47.68 -23.56
N TYR A 606 28.60 -47.06 -22.44
CA TYR A 606 27.40 -46.22 -22.37
C TYR A 606 27.70 -44.74 -22.11
N ASN A 607 28.91 -44.27 -22.43
CA ASN A 607 29.35 -42.89 -22.19
C ASN A 607 28.38 -41.83 -22.77
N LYS A 608 27.78 -42.10 -23.94
CA LYS A 608 26.77 -41.23 -24.56
C LYS A 608 25.62 -40.89 -23.60
N TYR A 609 25.06 -41.90 -22.93
CA TYR A 609 23.94 -41.73 -22.00
C TYR A 609 24.35 -41.04 -20.70
N TYR A 610 25.59 -41.28 -20.24
CA TYR A 610 26.15 -40.56 -19.10
C TYR A 610 26.26 -39.05 -19.38
N ILE A 611 26.80 -38.66 -20.53
CA ILE A 611 26.90 -37.26 -20.96
C ILE A 611 25.51 -36.65 -21.13
N MET A 612 24.58 -37.37 -21.79
CA MET A 612 23.19 -36.93 -21.95
C MET A 612 22.53 -36.66 -20.60
N SER A 613 22.67 -37.57 -19.64
CA SER A 613 22.05 -37.42 -18.32
C SER A 613 22.65 -36.28 -17.51
N LYS A 614 23.99 -36.12 -17.53
CA LYS A 614 24.64 -34.99 -16.87
C LYS A 614 24.15 -33.66 -17.45
N ARG A 615 24.10 -33.56 -18.78
CA ARG A 615 23.58 -32.36 -19.48
C ARG A 615 22.11 -32.12 -19.16
N TRP A 616 21.28 -33.17 -19.15
CA TRP A 616 19.85 -33.07 -18.85
C TRP A 616 19.58 -32.67 -17.40
N SER A 617 20.39 -33.15 -16.44
CA SER A 617 20.27 -32.76 -15.03
C SER A 617 20.52 -31.26 -14.81
N ASN A 618 21.31 -30.63 -15.69
CA ASN A 618 21.60 -29.20 -15.71
C ASN A 618 20.82 -28.44 -16.79
N HIS A 619 19.83 -29.08 -17.42
CA HIS A 619 19.02 -28.43 -18.42
C HIS A 619 17.92 -27.59 -17.76
N LEU A 620 17.67 -26.39 -18.29
CA LEU A 620 16.68 -25.46 -17.74
C LEU A 620 15.29 -26.09 -17.65
N TYR A 621 14.89 -26.86 -18.67
CA TYR A 621 13.62 -27.60 -18.64
C TYR A 621 13.52 -28.52 -17.43
N THR A 622 14.58 -29.28 -17.12
CA THR A 622 14.60 -30.20 -15.97
C THR A 622 14.51 -29.45 -14.66
N LYS A 623 15.24 -28.34 -14.50
CA LYS A 623 15.23 -27.53 -13.27
C LYS A 623 13.85 -26.89 -13.04
N ILE A 624 13.22 -26.34 -14.07
CA ILE A 624 11.86 -25.79 -13.97
C ILE A 624 10.86 -26.91 -13.68
N ASN A 625 10.93 -27.99 -14.45
CA ASN A 625 10.04 -29.13 -14.31
C ASN A 625 10.13 -29.72 -12.90
N SER A 626 11.29 -29.78 -12.24
CA SER A 626 11.36 -30.32 -10.86
C SER A 626 10.55 -29.54 -9.83
N PHE A 627 10.28 -28.25 -10.05
CA PHE A 627 9.51 -27.41 -9.12
C PHE A 627 8.02 -27.34 -9.45
N ILE A 628 7.63 -27.64 -10.70
CA ILE A 628 6.25 -27.53 -11.15
C ILE A 628 5.60 -28.93 -11.15
N GLY A 629 4.60 -29.10 -10.29
CA GLY A 629 3.75 -30.29 -10.27
C GLY A 629 2.64 -30.18 -11.30
N SER A 630 1.82 -29.15 -11.19
CA SER A 630 0.75 -28.81 -12.12
C SER A 630 0.65 -27.29 -12.29
N THR A 631 0.18 -26.86 -13.45
CA THR A 631 -0.18 -25.49 -13.80
C THR A 631 -1.71 -25.36 -13.79
N PHE A 632 -2.19 -24.14 -13.66
CA PHE A 632 -3.61 -23.83 -13.87
C PHE A 632 -3.97 -23.94 -15.35
N ASP A 633 -5.20 -24.33 -15.67
CA ASP A 633 -5.63 -24.63 -17.06
C ASP A 633 -5.41 -23.45 -18.03
N ASP A 634 -5.57 -22.21 -17.55
CA ASP A 634 -5.40 -20.99 -18.36
C ASP A 634 -3.98 -20.42 -18.38
N ILE A 635 -3.04 -21.06 -17.66
CA ILE A 635 -1.65 -20.62 -17.54
C ILE A 635 -0.73 -21.72 -18.10
N SER A 636 -0.13 -21.43 -19.24
CA SER A 636 0.85 -22.31 -19.87
C SER A 636 2.27 -21.88 -19.54
N VAL A 637 3.10 -22.82 -19.09
CA VAL A 637 4.51 -22.56 -18.78
C VAL A 637 5.39 -23.19 -19.86
N TYR A 638 6.29 -22.40 -20.45
CA TYR A 638 7.17 -22.82 -21.53
C TYR A 638 8.64 -22.69 -21.14
N VAL A 639 9.47 -23.51 -21.76
CA VAL A 639 10.92 -23.33 -21.77
C VAL A 639 11.37 -23.21 -23.21
N LYS A 640 11.99 -22.09 -23.54
CA LYS A 640 12.51 -21.78 -24.88
C LYS A 640 13.95 -22.24 -25.02
N TYR A 641 14.22 -22.95 -26.10
CA TYR A 641 15.52 -23.48 -26.47
C TYR A 641 16.34 -22.48 -27.29
N ASP A 642 17.64 -22.75 -27.40
CA ASP A 642 18.60 -21.95 -28.17
C ASP A 642 18.23 -21.80 -29.67
N ASN A 643 17.56 -22.79 -30.26
CA ASN A 643 17.05 -22.73 -31.63
C ASN A 643 15.71 -21.98 -31.78
N GLY A 644 15.18 -21.41 -30.70
CA GLY A 644 13.93 -20.65 -30.68
C GLY A 644 12.66 -21.49 -30.56
N LYS A 645 12.73 -22.83 -30.57
CA LYS A 645 11.58 -23.69 -30.22
C LYS A 645 11.27 -23.57 -28.73
N SER A 646 10.01 -23.75 -28.35
CA SER A 646 9.59 -23.79 -26.95
C SER A 646 8.79 -25.05 -26.68
N ASP A 647 9.08 -25.70 -25.55
CA ASP A 647 8.31 -26.84 -25.05
C ASP A 647 7.55 -26.46 -23.78
N ILE A 648 6.32 -26.98 -23.66
CA ILE A 648 5.45 -26.75 -22.51
C ILE A 648 5.82 -27.66 -21.34
N ILE A 649 5.82 -27.13 -20.12
CA ILE A 649 5.92 -27.93 -18.90
C ILE A 649 4.60 -28.69 -18.71
N LYS A 650 4.69 -30.02 -18.72
CA LYS A 650 3.53 -30.89 -18.58
C LYS A 650 3.08 -31.02 -17.12
N ASN A 651 1.76 -30.98 -16.91
CA ASN A 651 1.15 -31.33 -15.63
C ASN A 651 1.44 -32.78 -15.27
N LYS A 652 1.78 -33.01 -14.00
CA LYS A 652 2.10 -34.34 -13.47
C LYS A 652 0.94 -34.90 -12.64
N PRO A 653 0.74 -36.23 -12.66
CA PRO A 653 1.44 -37.18 -13.52
C PRO A 653 1.02 -37.01 -14.99
N TYR A 654 1.87 -37.46 -15.91
CA TYR A 654 1.53 -37.60 -17.33
C TYR A 654 2.07 -38.93 -17.85
N VAL A 655 1.37 -39.54 -18.82
CA VAL A 655 1.84 -40.76 -19.47
C VAL A 655 2.98 -40.42 -20.42
N LEU A 656 4.05 -41.19 -20.30
CA LEU A 656 5.11 -41.22 -21.31
C LEU A 656 4.62 -42.14 -22.42
N ASP A 657 4.26 -41.58 -23.57
CA ASP A 657 3.83 -42.35 -24.73
C ASP A 657 5.05 -42.94 -25.43
N TYR A 658 5.52 -44.08 -24.94
CA TYR A 658 6.73 -44.73 -25.41
C TYR A 658 6.69 -45.15 -26.88
N LYS A 659 5.49 -45.31 -27.47
CA LYS A 659 5.30 -45.70 -28.88
C LYS A 659 5.66 -44.56 -29.85
N LYS A 660 5.56 -43.31 -29.41
CA LYS A 660 5.96 -42.12 -30.21
C LYS A 660 7.44 -41.79 -30.12
N LEU A 661 8.11 -42.32 -29.09
CA LEU A 661 9.54 -42.18 -28.92
C LEU A 661 10.21 -43.15 -29.88
N LYS A 662 11.08 -42.70 -30.78
CA LYS A 662 11.86 -43.57 -31.69
C LYS A 662 12.93 -44.34 -30.90
N LEU A 663 12.51 -45.23 -30.00
CA LEU A 663 13.38 -45.87 -29.00
C LEU A 663 14.16 -47.08 -29.52
N GLU A 664 13.95 -47.48 -30.78
CA GLU A 664 14.63 -48.63 -31.40
C GLU A 664 16.15 -48.57 -31.20
N GLU A 665 16.73 -47.37 -31.35
CA GLU A 665 18.17 -47.09 -31.19
C GLU A 665 18.66 -47.09 -29.73
N HIS A 666 17.74 -47.13 -28.77
CA HIS A 666 18.01 -47.02 -27.33
C HIS A 666 17.62 -48.26 -26.52
N THR A 667 16.99 -49.25 -27.17
CA THR A 667 16.45 -50.48 -26.58
C THR A 667 17.43 -51.20 -25.66
N GLU A 668 18.68 -51.40 -26.09
CA GLU A 668 19.71 -52.09 -25.30
C GLU A 668 20.00 -51.40 -23.96
N TYR A 669 19.99 -50.06 -23.95
CA TYR A 669 20.23 -49.28 -22.74
C TYR A 669 18.98 -49.23 -21.84
N LEU A 670 17.79 -49.17 -22.43
CA LEU A 670 16.53 -49.20 -21.68
C LEU A 670 16.32 -50.56 -21.00
N ASP A 671 16.64 -51.68 -21.66
CA ASP A 671 16.62 -53.01 -21.07
C ASP A 671 17.63 -53.17 -19.92
N LEU A 672 18.81 -52.53 -20.04
CA LEU A 672 19.80 -52.47 -18.96
C LEU A 672 19.25 -51.71 -17.73
N LEU A 673 18.56 -50.58 -17.94
CA LEU A 673 17.91 -49.84 -16.86
C LEU A 673 16.77 -50.65 -16.24
N ASN A 674 16.00 -51.40 -17.06
CA ASN A 674 14.89 -52.22 -16.58
C ASN A 674 15.36 -53.35 -15.67
N LYS A 675 16.42 -54.07 -16.06
CA LYS A 675 17.04 -55.15 -15.26
C LYS A 675 17.53 -54.72 -13.86
N ARG A 676 17.67 -53.42 -13.60
CA ARG A 676 18.27 -52.88 -12.37
C ARG A 676 17.25 -52.22 -11.43
N GLY A 677 15.98 -52.13 -11.82
CA GLY A 677 14.91 -51.69 -10.93
C GLY A 677 14.63 -52.73 -9.84
N PHE A 678 15.14 -52.50 -8.64
CA PHE A 678 14.84 -53.14 -7.34
C PHE A 678 13.94 -54.41 -7.28
N TYR A 679 14.50 -55.46 -6.64
CA TYR A 679 13.89 -56.62 -5.95
C TYR A 679 13.16 -57.73 -6.73
N PHE A 680 12.82 -57.58 -8.01
CA PHE A 680 12.25 -58.68 -8.79
C PHE A 680 13.08 -58.94 -10.04
N SER A 681 13.50 -60.20 -10.25
CA SER A 681 14.03 -60.63 -11.53
C SER A 681 12.88 -60.61 -12.54
N GLU A 682 12.71 -59.51 -13.26
CA GLU A 682 11.67 -59.44 -14.28
C GLU A 682 11.94 -60.48 -15.37
N GLU A 683 10.90 -61.26 -15.68
CA GLU A 683 10.93 -62.37 -16.65
C GLU A 683 10.97 -61.85 -18.10
N TYR A 684 10.69 -60.56 -18.31
CA TYR A 684 10.52 -59.92 -19.61
C TYR A 684 11.34 -58.63 -19.70
N LYS A 685 11.85 -58.33 -20.91
CA LYS A 685 12.54 -57.07 -21.23
C LYS A 685 11.55 -55.96 -21.51
N TYR A 686 11.98 -54.71 -21.36
CA TYR A 686 11.13 -53.57 -21.67
C TYR A 686 10.67 -53.59 -23.15
N SER A 687 11.57 -53.98 -24.04
CA SER A 687 11.28 -54.17 -25.47
C SER A 687 10.20 -55.22 -25.78
N GLU A 688 9.96 -56.15 -24.85
CA GLU A 688 9.03 -57.27 -25.04
C GLU A 688 7.59 -56.93 -24.60
N ILE A 689 7.41 -55.91 -23.75
CA ILE A 689 6.12 -55.61 -23.11
C ILE A 689 5.52 -54.27 -23.57
N VAL A 690 6.36 -53.31 -24.02
CA VAL A 690 5.92 -51.92 -24.28
C VAL A 690 4.75 -51.82 -25.27
N ASP A 691 4.70 -52.71 -26.27
CA ASP A 691 3.62 -52.70 -27.27
C ASP A 691 2.34 -53.38 -26.77
N SER A 692 2.44 -54.19 -25.72
CA SER A 692 1.35 -54.96 -25.11
C SER A 692 0.70 -54.27 -23.92
N ILE A 693 0.98 -52.99 -23.67
CA ILE A 693 0.40 -52.19 -22.58
C ILE A 693 -0.47 -51.06 -23.15
N GLU A 694 -1.64 -50.88 -22.55
CA GLU A 694 -2.48 -49.70 -22.69
C GLU A 694 -2.54 -48.88 -21.39
N TYR A 695 -2.65 -47.55 -21.54
CA TYR A 695 -2.72 -46.60 -20.44
C TYR A 695 -4.12 -46.00 -20.33
N TYR A 696 -4.68 -46.06 -19.13
CA TYR A 696 -5.99 -45.50 -18.81
C TYR A 696 -5.81 -44.34 -17.84
N GLU A 697 -6.25 -43.15 -18.26
CA GLU A 697 -6.29 -41.96 -17.40
C GLU A 697 -7.44 -42.07 -16.40
N VAL A 698 -7.12 -41.93 -15.12
CA VAL A 698 -8.11 -41.90 -14.04
C VAL A 698 -8.08 -40.52 -13.40
N ASN A 699 -9.20 -39.82 -13.53
CA ASN A 699 -9.40 -38.51 -12.93
C ASN A 699 -10.34 -38.63 -11.73
N LEU A 700 -9.85 -38.23 -10.55
CA LEU A 700 -10.63 -38.17 -9.32
C LEU A 700 -10.77 -36.71 -8.92
N PHE A 701 -12.00 -36.27 -8.69
CA PHE A 701 -12.28 -34.93 -8.16
C PHE A 701 -12.72 -35.06 -6.71
N HIS A 702 -11.98 -34.46 -5.80
CA HIS A 702 -12.31 -34.44 -4.38
C HIS A 702 -12.04 -33.05 -3.81
N GLU A 703 -13.06 -32.44 -3.19
CA GLU A 703 -12.98 -31.11 -2.56
C GLU A 703 -12.33 -30.04 -3.46
N GLY A 704 -12.69 -30.02 -4.75
CA GLY A 704 -12.16 -29.06 -5.72
C GLY A 704 -10.73 -29.35 -6.20
N THR A 705 -10.08 -30.42 -5.71
CA THR A 705 -8.78 -30.87 -6.20
C THR A 705 -8.96 -31.98 -7.22
N LYS A 706 -8.40 -31.80 -8.41
CA LYS A 706 -8.32 -32.83 -9.45
C LYS A 706 -7.05 -33.66 -9.24
N PHE A 707 -7.22 -34.92 -8.87
CA PHE A 707 -6.15 -35.91 -8.85
C PHE A 707 -6.19 -36.69 -10.16
N THR A 708 -5.14 -36.57 -10.96
CA THR A 708 -4.95 -37.40 -12.15
C THR A 708 -3.98 -38.52 -11.79
N THR A 709 -4.28 -39.74 -12.20
CA THR A 709 -3.36 -40.88 -12.17
C THR A 709 -3.56 -41.72 -13.43
N PHE A 710 -2.66 -42.66 -13.67
CA PHE A 710 -2.75 -43.56 -14.81
C PHE A 710 -2.63 -45.01 -14.36
N ILE A 711 -3.46 -45.87 -14.93
CA ILE A 711 -3.37 -47.33 -14.77
C ILE A 711 -2.81 -47.90 -16.07
N SER A 712 -1.81 -48.77 -15.96
CA SER A 712 -1.24 -49.50 -17.08
C SER A 712 -1.78 -50.92 -17.05
N LEU A 713 -2.48 -51.35 -18.11
CA LEU A 713 -3.04 -52.70 -18.22
C LEU A 713 -2.50 -53.38 -19.48
N PRO A 714 -2.32 -54.71 -19.47
CA PRO A 714 -2.04 -55.43 -20.70
C PRO A 714 -3.22 -55.29 -21.68
N ILE A 715 -2.90 -55.28 -22.98
CA ILE A 715 -3.88 -55.29 -24.10
C ILE A 715 -4.74 -56.56 -24.06
#